data_AF-A0A1Y1Q3K9-F1
#
_entry.id   AF-A0A1Y1Q3K9-F1
#
_cell.length_a   1.000
_cell.length_b   1.000
_cell.length_c   1.000
_cell.angle_alpha   90.00
_cell.angle_beta   90.00
_cell.angle_gamma   90.00
#
_symmetry.space_group_name_H-M   'P 1'
#
loop_
_entity.id
_entity.type
_entity.pdbx_description
1 polymer ?
#
loop_
_entity_poly.entity_id
_entity_poly.type
_entity_poly.pdbx_seq_one_letter_code
_entity_poly.pdbx_strand_id
1 'polypeptide(L)'
;MKFKYSVIFTALILSTVLTLWERQVSKHTGQSAHVYFEVVFLQSSANGIAQLFYDVGAGFREADSTTASVIKSSTPILYRFPLPEGDYRALRFDHINCEATVTLSNARILEVNGTVLQTISARQLVPSQQIQFSKVEGDSVQVTTVVGANDPSLNVSLVTPFSLKSDNKGSFTTPLKTGLVFLITFSICLFLFWHLPWQMNLGQKNFMPFFLTKYYLVTVLAFIVCLAVMSIYNKHPDEHSHFVAAQYYIDHWLPPAIGEPAVRNTYTMWGHSYLDTWGIEYFMAGKFAYLLKPIMEEFIATRLFNVSLFLILLIVFFHRAHHNAEELIPITLLLITPQLWYIFSYFNNDAFPLFLSLLVISEMTYKDSPLNQFLNATPALQFWKGGLLFGLLLGILLLSKQNYYTFLLFLGIWLIYKAVALETGSKLLPKVVINKNLIAKYSFIAFISFSVFTARFVLDVAINGESSLTSIFSMNILFGNSASKSKLLAYREEITMYPFRPSTAKTDLQATHYSTYLKDKGLKYGELFSKWHWHESTFKSFVGTYAHMSLFAPPFYYDLMAILLASFSFYILLCITLSKNRSLLFLMTVALLAIGGVIFISTYHSWVNAFQAQGRYLFPTTGILGLLLYQSRSYLHQWITNAFISCLFLMSVYSFLFIAIGRINL
;
A
#
# COMPACT_ATOMS: atom_id res chain seq x y z
N MET A 1 6.19 -34.78 17.77
CA MET A 1 5.51 -34.13 18.93
C MET A 1 6.26 -32.91 19.46
N LYS A 2 7.55 -32.98 19.83
CA LYS A 2 8.29 -31.85 20.43
C LYS A 2 8.19 -30.51 19.67
N PHE A 3 8.21 -30.52 18.34
CA PHE A 3 8.13 -29.31 17.51
C PHE A 3 6.70 -28.72 17.38
N LYS A 4 5.65 -29.51 17.63
CA LYS A 4 4.26 -29.00 17.64
C LYS A 4 4.04 -28.07 18.84
N TYR A 5 4.57 -28.45 19.99
CA TYR A 5 4.49 -27.67 21.22
C TYR A 5 5.31 -26.36 21.13
N SER A 6 6.45 -26.35 20.42
CA SER A 6 7.26 -25.13 20.28
C SER A 6 6.56 -24.04 19.46
N VAL A 7 5.81 -24.39 18.40
CA VAL A 7 5.10 -23.40 17.57
C VAL A 7 3.90 -22.80 18.30
N ILE A 8 3.14 -23.61 19.04
CA ILE A 8 2.04 -23.14 19.90
C ILE A 8 2.60 -22.23 21.01
N PHE A 9 3.75 -22.60 21.60
CA PHE A 9 4.43 -21.79 22.60
C PHE A 9 4.92 -20.45 22.03
N THR A 10 5.45 -20.43 20.80
CA THR A 10 5.81 -19.18 20.10
C THR A 10 4.57 -18.30 19.85
N ALA A 11 3.44 -18.88 19.47
CA ALA A 11 2.18 -18.13 19.30
C ALA A 11 1.73 -17.46 20.61
N LEU A 12 1.75 -18.23 21.70
CA LEU A 12 1.43 -17.75 23.04
C LEU A 12 2.38 -16.64 23.49
N ILE A 13 3.69 -16.79 23.25
CA ILE A 13 4.67 -15.73 23.54
C ILE A 13 4.38 -14.49 22.71
N LEU A 14 4.27 -14.60 21.38
CA LEU A 14 4.06 -13.44 20.51
C LEU A 14 2.77 -12.70 20.84
N SER A 15 1.70 -13.43 21.12
CA SER A 15 0.44 -12.85 21.58
C SER A 15 0.55 -12.16 22.94
N THR A 16 1.20 -12.81 23.90
CA THR A 16 1.37 -12.24 25.24
C THR A 16 2.21 -10.97 25.16
N VAL A 17 3.30 -11.01 24.40
CA VAL A 17 4.18 -9.86 24.13
C VAL A 17 3.42 -8.73 23.45
N LEU A 18 2.62 -9.02 22.42
CA LEU A 18 1.77 -8.04 21.74
C LEU A 18 0.79 -7.37 22.71
N THR A 19 0.08 -8.18 23.50
CA THR A 19 -0.90 -7.71 24.49
C THR A 19 -0.25 -6.80 25.53
N LEU A 20 0.93 -7.20 26.04
CA LEU A 20 1.67 -6.41 27.04
C LEU A 20 2.23 -5.11 26.45
N TRP A 21 2.72 -5.16 25.21
CA TRP A 21 3.27 -3.99 24.53
C TRP A 21 2.20 -2.96 24.20
N GLU A 22 1.09 -3.36 23.57
CA GLU A 22 0.01 -2.44 23.23
C GLU A 22 -0.56 -1.77 24.50
N ARG A 23 -0.65 -2.51 25.61
CA ARG A 23 -0.96 -1.94 26.93
C ARG A 23 0.06 -0.90 27.39
N GLN A 24 1.35 -1.17 27.22
CA GLN A 24 2.41 -0.23 27.61
C GLN A 24 2.40 1.02 26.73
N VAL A 25 2.20 0.88 25.41
CA VAL A 25 2.08 2.02 24.49
C VAL A 25 0.84 2.84 24.84
N SER A 26 -0.32 2.22 24.99
CA SER A 26 -1.57 2.89 25.39
C SER A 26 -1.40 3.71 26.69
N LYS A 27 -0.62 3.21 27.66
CA LYS A 27 -0.29 3.95 28.88
C LYS A 27 0.63 5.17 28.67
N HIS A 28 1.54 5.10 27.71
CA HIS A 28 2.56 6.14 27.50
C HIS A 28 2.17 7.18 26.45
N THR A 29 1.31 6.82 25.48
CA THR A 29 0.98 7.74 24.39
C THR A 29 0.01 8.83 24.82
N GLY A 30 -0.78 8.68 25.90
CA GLY A 30 -1.76 9.68 26.33
C GLY A 30 -2.76 10.12 25.24
N GLN A 31 -2.69 9.50 24.06
CA GLN A 31 -3.36 9.82 22.81
C GLN A 31 -4.51 8.86 22.53
N SER A 32 -5.06 8.27 23.58
CA SER A 32 -6.39 7.67 23.49
C SER A 32 -7.42 8.79 23.53
N ALA A 33 -7.40 9.70 22.54
CA ALA A 33 -8.53 10.55 22.24
C ALA A 33 -9.62 9.66 21.64
N HIS A 34 -10.20 8.81 22.50
CA HIS A 34 -11.40 8.07 22.21
C HIS A 34 -12.61 9.00 22.16
N VAL A 35 -12.40 10.32 22.30
CA VAL A 35 -13.44 11.33 22.38
C VAL A 35 -13.17 12.40 21.33
N TYR A 36 -14.21 12.77 20.60
CA TYR A 36 -14.19 13.82 19.60
C TYR A 36 -15.16 14.92 19.98
N PHE A 37 -14.78 16.17 19.74
CA PHE A 37 -15.73 17.24 19.50
C PHE A 37 -16.16 17.18 18.03
N GLU A 38 -17.44 16.96 17.80
CA GLU A 38 -18.06 16.86 16.50
C GLU A 38 -18.99 18.04 16.29
N VAL A 39 -18.97 18.63 15.09
CA VAL A 39 -19.89 19.71 14.70
C VAL A 39 -20.21 19.60 13.22
N VAL A 40 -21.47 19.86 12.86
CA VAL A 40 -21.94 19.85 11.48
C VAL A 40 -21.94 21.28 10.95
N PHE A 41 -21.23 21.51 9.85
CA PHE A 41 -21.31 22.73 9.07
C PHE A 41 -22.41 22.55 8.03
N LEU A 42 -23.59 23.11 8.28
CA LEU A 42 -24.72 23.08 7.34
C LEU A 42 -24.38 23.87 6.06
N GLN A 43 -23.67 24.98 6.22
CA GLN A 43 -23.19 25.82 5.14
C GLN A 43 -21.92 26.56 5.55
N SER A 44 -21.00 26.74 4.61
CA SER A 44 -19.87 27.67 4.71
C SER A 44 -19.74 28.47 3.42
N SER A 45 -19.59 29.80 3.51
CA SER A 45 -19.43 30.67 2.35
C SER A 45 -18.00 30.73 1.79
N ALA A 46 -17.01 30.21 2.53
CA ALA A 46 -15.59 30.26 2.17
C ALA A 46 -14.84 28.97 2.55
N ASN A 47 -13.67 28.79 1.94
CA ASN A 47 -12.69 27.79 2.38
C ASN A 47 -11.84 28.41 3.50
N GLY A 48 -11.42 27.60 4.46
CA GLY A 48 -10.54 28.07 5.53
C GLY A 48 -10.07 26.93 6.43
N ILE A 49 -9.61 27.29 7.62
CA ILE A 49 -9.19 26.35 8.67
C ILE A 49 -10.06 26.61 9.88
N ALA A 50 -10.71 25.56 10.38
CA ALA A 50 -11.32 25.56 11.69
C ALA A 50 -10.32 25.01 12.72
N GLN A 51 -10.33 25.56 13.92
CA GLN A 51 -9.44 25.17 15.01
C GLN A 51 -10.22 25.10 16.32
N LEU A 52 -10.05 24.01 17.05
CA LEU A 52 -10.62 23.85 18.39
C LEU A 52 -9.48 23.95 19.40
N PHE A 53 -9.55 24.98 20.25
CA PHE A 53 -8.68 25.17 21.40
C PHE A 53 -9.33 24.61 22.65
N TYR A 54 -8.51 24.04 23.52
CA TYR A 54 -8.95 23.50 24.79
C TYR A 54 -8.08 23.99 25.95
N ASP A 55 -8.71 24.42 27.04
CA ASP A 55 -8.03 24.80 28.27
C ASP A 55 -7.97 23.62 29.23
N VAL A 56 -6.76 23.06 29.38
CA VAL A 56 -6.42 21.98 30.32
C VAL A 56 -5.77 22.48 31.63
N GLY A 57 -5.97 23.76 31.96
CA GLY A 57 -5.49 24.40 33.19
C GLY A 57 -4.38 25.42 33.00
N ALA A 58 -3.93 25.66 31.77
CA ALA A 58 -2.89 26.62 31.40
C ALA A 58 -3.42 27.77 30.51
N GLY A 59 -4.74 27.86 30.32
CA GLY A 59 -5.37 28.75 29.34
C GLY A 59 -5.29 28.19 27.91
N PHE A 60 -5.83 28.93 26.95
CA PHE A 60 -5.77 28.55 25.53
C PHE A 60 -4.36 28.78 24.98
N ARG A 61 -3.76 27.72 24.40
CA ARG A 61 -2.44 27.74 23.78
C ARG A 61 -2.48 27.05 22.43
N GLU A 62 -1.61 27.45 21.52
CA GLU A 62 -1.51 26.85 20.18
C GLU A 62 -1.22 25.34 20.24
N ALA A 63 -0.38 24.93 21.20
CA ALA A 63 -0.04 23.53 21.43
C ALA A 63 -1.23 22.68 21.94
N ASP A 64 -2.27 23.33 22.49
CA ASP A 64 -3.48 22.71 23.02
C ASP A 64 -4.67 22.98 22.09
N SER A 65 -4.47 22.62 20.81
CA SER A 65 -5.49 22.80 19.78
C SER A 65 -5.42 21.72 18.70
N THR A 66 -6.51 21.57 17.96
CA THR A 66 -6.58 20.70 16.77
C THR A 66 -7.29 21.42 15.63
N THR A 67 -6.86 21.17 14.39
CA THR A 67 -7.35 21.87 13.21
C THR A 67 -8.05 20.94 12.22
N ALA A 68 -8.94 21.51 11.40
CA ALA A 68 -9.57 20.85 10.27
C ALA A 68 -9.77 21.85 9.11
N SER A 69 -9.55 21.41 7.86
CA SER A 69 -9.77 22.26 6.70
C SER A 69 -11.26 22.38 6.37
N VAL A 70 -11.80 23.60 6.47
CA VAL A 70 -13.19 23.93 6.13
C VAL A 70 -13.31 24.16 4.63
N ILE A 71 -14.32 23.54 4.02
CA ILE A 71 -14.62 23.67 2.59
C ILE A 71 -15.90 24.49 2.44
N LYS A 72 -15.90 25.44 1.50
CA LYS A 72 -17.09 26.16 1.04
C LYS A 72 -18.09 25.15 0.51
N SER A 73 -19.23 25.04 1.16
CA SER A 73 -20.26 24.06 0.83
C SER A 73 -21.64 24.62 1.17
N SER A 74 -22.63 24.33 0.33
CA SER A 74 -24.06 24.52 0.61
C SER A 74 -24.73 23.23 1.12
N THR A 75 -23.96 22.15 1.27
CA THR A 75 -24.41 20.87 1.81
C THR A 75 -23.77 20.61 3.18
N PRO A 76 -24.48 19.92 4.10
CA PRO A 76 -23.95 19.62 5.43
C PRO A 76 -22.67 18.78 5.38
N ILE A 77 -21.60 19.24 6.05
CA ILE A 77 -20.34 18.52 6.24
C ILE A 77 -20.07 18.33 7.73
N LEU A 78 -19.70 17.11 8.12
CA LEU A 78 -19.35 16.76 9.49
C LEU A 78 -17.86 16.97 9.75
N TYR A 79 -17.52 17.72 10.79
CA TYR A 79 -16.14 17.92 11.24
C TYR A 79 -15.93 17.29 12.61
N ARG A 80 -14.79 16.63 12.79
CA ARG A 80 -14.39 15.97 14.05
C ARG A 80 -13.01 16.46 14.48
N PHE A 81 -12.93 16.86 15.74
CA PHE A 81 -11.75 17.39 16.39
C PHE A 81 -11.40 16.45 17.56
N PRO A 82 -10.26 15.76 17.55
CA PRO A 82 -9.86 14.86 18.64
C PRO A 82 -9.64 15.65 19.94
N LEU A 83 -10.17 15.13 21.04
CA LEU A 83 -9.94 15.65 22.39
C LEU A 83 -9.06 14.66 23.18
N PRO A 84 -7.82 15.02 23.54
CA PRO A 84 -6.96 14.17 24.37
C PRO A 84 -7.52 13.92 25.79
N GLU A 85 -6.87 13.05 26.55
CA GLU A 85 -7.17 12.94 27.98
C GLU A 85 -6.78 14.23 28.71
N GLY A 86 -7.63 14.69 29.63
CA GLY A 86 -7.38 15.94 30.34
C GLY A 86 -8.57 16.45 31.12
N ASP A 87 -8.29 17.44 31.98
CA ASP A 87 -9.30 18.17 32.73
C ASP A 87 -9.66 19.45 31.97
N TYR A 88 -10.76 19.40 31.22
CA TYR A 88 -11.21 20.49 30.36
C TYR A 88 -11.99 21.53 31.16
N ARG A 89 -11.47 22.76 31.17
CA ARG A 89 -12.09 23.91 31.84
C ARG A 89 -12.90 24.78 30.89
N ALA A 90 -12.43 24.94 29.66
CA ALA A 90 -13.08 25.72 28.62
C ALA A 90 -12.70 25.20 27.24
N LEU A 91 -13.56 25.46 26.26
CA LEU A 91 -13.31 25.20 24.84
C LEU A 91 -13.54 26.50 24.06
N ARG A 92 -12.68 26.78 23.07
CA ARG A 92 -12.85 27.86 22.11
C ARG A 92 -12.81 27.27 20.70
N PHE A 93 -13.82 27.58 19.92
CA PHE A 93 -13.98 27.07 18.56
C PHE A 93 -13.85 28.19 17.54
N ASP A 94 -12.72 28.17 16.85
CA ASP A 94 -12.40 29.10 15.77
C ASP A 94 -12.94 28.43 14.50
N HIS A 95 -14.19 28.73 14.17
CA HIS A 95 -14.97 28.02 13.17
C HIS A 95 -14.47 28.22 11.73
N ILE A 96 -13.67 29.26 11.48
CA ILE A 96 -12.95 29.52 10.23
C ILE A 96 -11.84 30.56 10.50
N ASN A 97 -10.85 30.72 9.61
CA ASN A 97 -9.73 31.67 9.77
C ASN A 97 -9.76 32.83 8.76
N CYS A 98 -10.93 33.14 8.21
CA CYS A 98 -11.10 34.18 7.18
C CYS A 98 -12.50 34.80 7.26
N GLU A 99 -12.76 35.83 6.44
CA GLU A 99 -14.10 36.40 6.28
C GLU A 99 -15.09 35.39 5.69
N ALA A 100 -16.14 35.05 6.44
CA ALA A 100 -17.18 34.12 5.99
C ALA A 100 -18.50 34.23 6.76
N THR A 101 -19.52 33.57 6.21
CA THR A 101 -20.74 33.18 6.92
C THR A 101 -20.80 31.66 7.00
N VAL A 102 -20.94 31.15 8.22
CA VAL A 102 -20.98 29.72 8.54
C VAL A 102 -22.22 29.41 9.34
N THR A 103 -22.89 28.31 9.02
CA THR A 103 -24.03 27.80 9.80
C THR A 103 -23.64 26.46 10.42
N LEU A 104 -23.63 26.41 11.75
CA LEU A 104 -23.22 25.26 12.55
C LEU A 104 -24.43 24.59 13.20
N SER A 105 -24.42 23.28 13.36
CA SER A 105 -25.45 22.52 14.08
C SER A 105 -24.86 21.25 14.70
N ASN A 106 -25.65 20.61 15.57
CA ASN A 106 -25.32 19.30 16.14
C ASN A 106 -23.91 19.22 16.76
N ALA A 107 -23.51 20.27 17.47
CA ALA A 107 -22.25 20.25 18.21
C ALA A 107 -22.36 19.26 19.39
N ARG A 108 -21.41 18.33 19.50
CA ARG A 108 -21.43 17.30 20.56
C ARG A 108 -20.04 16.74 20.82
N ILE A 109 -19.83 16.27 22.03
CA ILE A 109 -18.66 15.52 22.46
C ILE A 109 -19.08 14.06 22.55
N LEU A 110 -18.38 13.18 21.85
CA LEU A 110 -18.76 11.76 21.74
C LEU A 110 -17.55 10.84 21.72
N GLU A 111 -17.74 9.63 22.22
CA GLU A 111 -16.76 8.55 22.14
C GLU A 111 -16.68 7.94 20.73
N VAL A 112 -15.56 7.29 20.39
CA VAL A 112 -15.34 6.55 19.13
C VAL A 112 -16.46 5.54 18.85
N ASN A 113 -17.07 4.97 19.90
CA ASN A 113 -18.18 4.01 19.78
C ASN A 113 -19.54 4.66 19.48
N GLY A 114 -19.60 5.99 19.34
CA GLY A 114 -20.82 6.77 19.07
C GLY A 114 -21.58 7.21 20.32
N THR A 115 -21.13 6.87 21.52
CA THR A 115 -21.75 7.30 22.79
C THR A 115 -21.56 8.80 22.96
N VAL A 116 -22.66 9.55 23.03
CA VAL A 116 -22.61 11.00 23.23
C VAL A 116 -22.35 11.28 24.71
N LEU A 117 -21.19 11.88 25.01
CA LEU A 117 -20.81 12.28 26.36
C LEU A 117 -21.47 13.60 26.75
N GLN A 118 -21.54 14.54 25.80
CA GLN A 118 -22.14 15.85 26.03
C GLN A 118 -22.69 16.43 24.72
N THR A 119 -23.93 16.90 24.73
CA THR A 119 -24.48 17.69 23.62
C THR A 119 -24.27 19.18 23.89
N ILE A 120 -23.90 19.93 22.86
CA ILE A 120 -23.67 21.37 22.92
C ILE A 120 -24.76 22.04 22.11
N SER A 121 -25.68 22.70 22.80
CA SER A 121 -26.75 23.43 22.14
C SER A 121 -26.21 24.64 21.37
N ALA A 122 -26.92 25.06 20.32
CA ALA A 122 -26.54 26.25 19.54
C ALA A 122 -26.38 27.53 20.39
N ARG A 123 -27.10 27.63 21.52
CA ARG A 123 -27.00 28.75 22.47
C ARG A 123 -25.69 28.77 23.28
N GLN A 124 -24.99 27.63 23.37
CA GLN A 124 -23.71 27.53 24.06
C GLN A 124 -22.53 27.90 23.17
N LEU A 125 -22.75 28.13 21.87
CA LEU A 125 -21.76 28.65 20.93
C LEU A 125 -21.85 30.18 20.93
N VAL A 126 -21.14 30.80 21.86
CA VAL A 126 -21.25 32.24 22.12
C VAL A 126 -20.20 33.00 21.29
N PRO A 127 -20.59 34.01 20.51
CA PRO A 127 -19.66 34.89 19.80
C PRO A 127 -18.59 35.46 20.73
N SER A 128 -17.33 35.42 20.31
CA SER A 128 -16.20 35.94 21.08
C SER A 128 -15.46 37.03 20.31
N GLN A 129 -14.65 36.67 19.33
CA GLN A 129 -13.78 37.59 18.60
C GLN A 129 -14.15 37.63 17.11
N GLN A 130 -14.09 38.82 16.50
CA GLN A 130 -14.28 39.04 15.06
C GLN A 130 -15.60 38.48 14.47
N ILE A 131 -16.66 38.42 15.29
CA ILE A 131 -18.01 38.07 14.84
C ILE A 131 -18.82 39.34 14.64
N GLN A 132 -19.32 39.56 13.43
CA GLN A 132 -20.21 40.69 13.12
C GLN A 132 -21.65 40.41 13.55
N PHE A 133 -22.12 39.20 13.27
CA PHE A 133 -23.51 38.81 13.52
C PHE A 133 -23.58 37.34 13.90
N SER A 134 -24.46 37.02 14.86
CA SER A 134 -24.80 35.64 15.20
C SER A 134 -26.28 35.52 15.48
N LYS A 135 -26.90 34.47 14.93
CA LYS A 135 -28.32 34.18 15.09
C LYS A 135 -28.50 32.69 15.35
N VAL A 136 -29.20 32.39 16.45
CA VAL A 136 -29.59 31.02 16.79
C VAL A 136 -30.97 30.74 16.19
N GLU A 137 -31.07 29.71 15.38
CA GLU A 137 -32.31 29.23 14.77
C GLU A 137 -32.48 27.74 15.10
N GLY A 138 -33.33 27.46 16.09
CA GLY A 138 -33.51 26.10 16.63
C GLY A 138 -32.19 25.54 17.18
N ASP A 139 -31.75 24.42 16.59
CA ASP A 139 -30.51 23.72 16.94
C ASP A 139 -29.29 24.14 16.11
N SER A 140 -29.44 25.19 15.31
CA SER A 140 -28.36 25.75 14.50
C SER A 140 -27.98 27.16 14.93
N VAL A 141 -26.72 27.52 14.72
CA VAL A 141 -26.22 28.89 14.88
C VAL A 141 -25.61 29.34 13.56
N GLN A 142 -26.13 30.44 13.03
CA GLN A 142 -25.52 31.15 11.92
C GLN A 142 -24.58 32.21 12.49
N VAL A 143 -23.37 32.26 11.94
CA VAL A 143 -22.30 33.16 12.36
C VAL A 143 -21.74 33.83 11.12
N THR A 144 -21.73 35.16 11.12
CA THR A 144 -21.09 35.99 10.09
C THR A 144 -19.95 36.75 10.72
N THR A 145 -18.75 36.59 10.17
CA THR A 145 -17.54 37.24 10.65
C THR A 145 -17.50 38.71 10.21
N VAL A 146 -16.64 39.52 10.84
CA VAL A 146 -16.35 40.87 10.35
C VAL A 146 -15.61 40.84 9.01
N VAL A 147 -15.71 41.94 8.25
CA VAL A 147 -14.97 42.12 7.00
C VAL A 147 -13.46 42.09 7.29
N GLY A 148 -12.71 41.30 6.53
CA GLY A 148 -11.27 41.11 6.72
C GLY A 148 -10.89 40.29 7.97
N ALA A 149 -11.82 39.52 8.55
CA ALA A 149 -11.53 38.64 9.68
C ALA A 149 -10.38 37.67 9.37
N ASN A 150 -9.53 37.44 10.36
CA ASN A 150 -8.41 36.49 10.32
C ASN A 150 -8.33 35.58 11.55
N ASP A 151 -9.12 35.88 12.59
CA ASP A 151 -9.20 35.15 13.85
C ASP A 151 -10.62 35.19 14.47
N PRO A 152 -11.66 34.72 13.77
CA PRO A 152 -13.02 34.71 14.29
C PRO A 152 -13.29 33.48 15.17
N SER A 153 -13.73 33.72 16.41
CA SER A 153 -13.85 32.67 17.42
C SER A 153 -15.21 32.67 18.14
N LEU A 154 -15.61 31.46 18.56
CA LEU A 154 -16.77 31.19 19.40
C LEU A 154 -16.28 30.58 20.72
N ASN A 155 -16.76 31.10 21.84
CA ASN A 155 -16.58 30.43 23.13
C ASN A 155 -17.65 29.34 23.25
N VAL A 156 -17.22 28.14 23.62
CA VAL A 156 -18.13 27.02 23.89
C VAL A 156 -18.40 27.01 25.39
N SER A 157 -19.58 27.45 25.79
CA SER A 157 -19.98 27.52 27.20
C SER A 157 -20.25 26.12 27.76
N LEU A 158 -19.28 25.60 28.52
CA LEU A 158 -19.42 24.37 29.29
C LEU A 158 -20.15 24.67 30.61
N VAL A 159 -21.21 23.91 30.92
CA VAL A 159 -21.98 24.08 32.17
C VAL A 159 -21.16 23.68 33.39
N THR A 160 -20.28 22.69 33.22
CA THR A 160 -19.31 22.25 34.23
C THR A 160 -18.01 21.83 33.53
N PRO A 161 -16.84 22.12 34.11
CA PRO A 161 -15.59 21.48 33.70
C PRO A 161 -15.77 19.97 33.68
N PHE A 162 -15.23 19.29 32.66
CA PHE A 162 -15.35 17.85 32.52
C PHE A 162 -13.96 17.23 32.39
N SER A 163 -13.83 16.03 32.92
CA SER A 163 -12.57 15.29 32.91
C SER A 163 -12.71 14.12 31.95
N LEU A 164 -11.88 14.11 30.91
CA LEU A 164 -11.74 12.95 30.05
C LEU A 164 -10.63 12.08 30.63
N LYS A 165 -11.04 11.12 31.48
CA LYS A 165 -10.16 10.06 31.95
C LYS A 165 -10.52 8.80 31.21
N SER A 166 -9.53 8.14 30.61
CA SER A 166 -9.72 6.80 30.09
C SER A 166 -10.12 5.88 31.25
N ASP A 167 -11.30 5.28 31.14
CA ASP A 167 -11.71 4.26 32.08
C ASP A 167 -10.72 3.09 31.94
N ASN A 168 -9.89 2.86 32.97
CA ASN A 168 -8.80 1.88 32.97
C ASN A 168 -9.29 0.44 32.67
N LYS A 169 -10.61 0.21 32.71
CA LYS A 169 -11.25 -1.05 32.30
C LYS A 169 -11.27 -1.24 30.78
N GLY A 170 -11.35 -0.17 29.98
CA GLY A 170 -11.23 -0.23 28.52
C GLY A 170 -9.81 -0.53 28.03
N SER A 171 -8.80 -0.03 28.75
CA SER A 171 -7.36 -0.18 28.44
C SER A 171 -6.86 -1.63 28.38
N PHE A 172 -7.52 -2.58 29.06
CA PHE A 172 -7.14 -4.00 28.98
C PHE A 172 -7.89 -4.76 27.86
N THR A 173 -9.06 -4.28 27.42
CA THR A 173 -9.91 -5.03 26.48
C THR A 173 -9.40 -5.00 25.05
N THR A 174 -8.89 -3.87 24.58
CA THR A 174 -8.36 -3.73 23.20
C THR A 174 -7.07 -4.54 23.02
N PRO A 175 -6.04 -4.42 23.89
CA PRO A 175 -4.84 -5.24 23.78
C PRO A 175 -5.09 -6.74 23.92
N LEU A 176 -6.02 -7.14 24.82
CA LEU A 176 -6.40 -8.53 24.99
C LEU A 176 -7.13 -9.06 23.74
N LYS A 177 -8.01 -8.26 23.12
CA LYS A 177 -8.64 -8.60 21.84
C LYS A 177 -7.59 -8.76 20.73
N THR A 178 -6.58 -7.89 20.65
CA THR A 178 -5.49 -8.01 19.67
C THR A 178 -4.70 -9.29 19.85
N GLY A 179 -4.27 -9.59 21.09
CA GLY A 179 -3.61 -10.85 21.41
C GLY A 179 -4.47 -12.07 21.06
N LEU A 180 -5.74 -12.07 21.45
CA LEU A 180 -6.67 -13.16 21.18
C LEU A 180 -6.92 -13.37 19.68
N VAL A 181 -7.15 -12.29 18.91
CA VAL A 181 -7.32 -12.37 17.45
C VAL A 181 -6.06 -12.92 16.81
N PHE A 182 -4.87 -12.46 17.22
CA PHE A 182 -3.61 -13.00 16.72
C PHE A 182 -3.47 -14.49 17.07
N LEU A 183 -3.76 -14.90 18.31
CA LEU A 183 -3.72 -16.31 18.73
C LEU A 183 -4.65 -17.19 17.91
N ILE A 184 -5.91 -16.77 17.76
CA ILE A 184 -6.93 -17.50 17.01
C ILE A 184 -6.49 -17.62 15.56
N THR A 185 -6.10 -16.51 14.94
CA THR A 185 -5.67 -16.45 13.54
C THR A 185 -4.43 -17.32 13.32
N PHE A 186 -3.42 -17.19 14.17
CA PHE A 186 -2.21 -18.00 14.10
C PHE A 186 -2.52 -19.49 14.27
N SER A 187 -3.40 -19.84 15.21
CA SER A 187 -3.83 -21.22 15.44
C SER A 187 -4.59 -21.79 14.25
N ILE A 188 -5.46 -21.00 13.60
CA ILE A 188 -6.16 -21.38 12.37
C ILE A 188 -5.17 -21.57 11.22
N CYS A 189 -4.27 -20.61 11.00
CA CYS A 189 -3.25 -20.71 9.95
C CYS A 189 -2.36 -21.94 10.15
N LEU A 190 -1.97 -22.24 11.39
CA LEU A 190 -1.19 -23.41 11.74
C LEU A 190 -1.99 -24.70 11.56
N PHE A 191 -3.26 -24.71 11.96
CA PHE A 191 -4.16 -25.85 11.77
C PHE A 191 -4.34 -26.16 10.28
N LEU A 192 -4.67 -25.17 9.46
CA LEU A 192 -4.77 -25.31 8.00
C LEU A 192 -3.46 -25.83 7.41
N PHE A 193 -2.32 -25.27 7.83
CA PHE A 193 -1.00 -25.77 7.44
C PHE A 193 -0.79 -27.24 7.82
N TRP A 194 -1.24 -27.65 9.00
CA TRP A 194 -1.10 -29.03 9.48
C TRP A 194 -2.03 -30.01 8.78
N HIS A 195 -3.19 -29.56 8.29
CA HIS A 195 -4.18 -30.41 7.64
C HIS A 195 -4.10 -30.41 6.11
N LEU A 196 -3.24 -29.57 5.52
CA LEU A 196 -2.92 -29.65 4.11
C LEU A 196 -2.16 -30.96 3.79
N PRO A 197 -2.49 -31.66 2.69
CA PRO A 197 -1.94 -32.98 2.35
C PRO A 197 -0.44 -32.97 2.04
N TRP A 198 0.15 -31.78 1.89
CA TRP A 198 1.53 -31.53 1.48
C TRP A 198 2.54 -31.58 2.64
N GLN A 199 2.24 -32.29 3.74
CA GLN A 199 3.20 -32.50 4.82
C GLN A 199 4.46 -33.15 4.24
N MET A 200 5.55 -32.39 4.23
CA MET A 200 6.80 -32.82 3.61
C MET A 200 7.31 -34.11 4.26
N ASN A 201 7.76 -35.04 3.43
CA ASN A 201 8.56 -36.15 3.87
C ASN A 201 9.86 -35.57 4.46
N LEU A 202 9.98 -35.58 5.80
CA LEU A 202 11.12 -35.06 6.58
C LEU A 202 12.43 -35.85 6.33
N GLY A 203 12.48 -36.69 5.30
CA GLY A 203 13.49 -37.73 5.09
C GLY A 203 14.66 -37.35 4.18
N GLN A 204 14.67 -36.20 3.49
CA GLN A 204 15.84 -35.81 2.71
C GLN A 204 16.82 -34.97 3.54
N LYS A 205 17.93 -35.63 3.91
CA LYS A 205 18.99 -35.15 4.83
C LYS A 205 19.78 -33.91 4.40
N ASN A 206 19.54 -33.31 3.23
CA ASN A 206 20.37 -32.21 2.73
C ASN A 206 19.53 -31.00 2.37
N PHE A 207 19.13 -30.21 3.39
CA PHE A 207 18.94 -28.75 3.36
C PHE A 207 18.03 -28.34 4.54
N MET A 208 18.61 -27.87 5.64
CA MET A 208 17.90 -27.26 6.77
C MET A 208 17.40 -25.79 6.59
N PRO A 209 17.67 -25.02 5.50
CA PRO A 209 17.36 -23.59 5.45
C PRO A 209 15.87 -23.29 5.25
N PHE A 210 15.16 -24.07 4.42
CA PHE A 210 13.77 -23.80 4.06
C PHE A 210 12.74 -24.36 5.04
N PHE A 211 13.22 -25.11 6.05
CA PHE A 211 12.34 -25.63 7.07
C PHE A 211 11.72 -24.51 7.92
N LEU A 212 12.46 -23.43 8.22
CA LEU A 212 11.93 -22.30 8.99
C LEU A 212 11.11 -21.34 8.12
N THR A 213 11.47 -21.17 6.85
CA THR A 213 10.79 -20.27 5.90
C THR A 213 9.27 -20.50 5.86
N LYS A 214 8.81 -21.76 5.87
CA LYS A 214 7.37 -22.06 5.88
C LYS A 214 6.68 -21.57 7.14
N TYR A 215 7.30 -21.72 8.31
CA TYR A 215 6.74 -21.23 9.57
C TYR A 215 6.79 -19.70 9.63
N TYR A 216 7.85 -19.08 9.11
CA TYR A 216 7.91 -17.62 8.95
C TYR A 216 6.77 -17.12 8.07
N LEU A 217 6.55 -17.74 6.89
CA LEU A 217 5.47 -17.36 5.99
C LEU A 217 4.06 -17.59 6.57
N VAL A 218 3.85 -18.67 7.33
CA VAL A 218 2.59 -18.89 8.08
C VAL A 218 2.39 -17.83 9.15
N THR A 219 3.46 -17.44 9.85
CA THR A 219 3.44 -16.35 10.84
C THR A 219 3.08 -15.02 10.17
N VAL A 220 3.67 -14.75 9.00
CA VAL A 220 3.35 -13.57 8.19
C VAL A 220 1.88 -13.55 7.77
N LEU A 221 1.34 -14.68 7.28
CA LEU A 221 -0.09 -14.76 6.96
C LEU A 221 -0.96 -14.43 8.17
N ALA A 222 -0.61 -14.92 9.36
CA ALA A 222 -1.34 -14.61 10.57
C ALA A 222 -1.29 -13.11 10.92
N PHE A 223 -0.13 -12.46 10.76
CA PHE A 223 -0.01 -11.01 10.90
C PHE A 223 -0.84 -10.23 9.89
N ILE A 224 -0.82 -10.66 8.63
CA ILE A 224 -1.60 -10.05 7.55
C ILE A 224 -3.09 -10.08 7.85
N VAL A 225 -3.62 -11.26 8.22
CA VAL A 225 -5.03 -11.44 8.57
C VAL A 225 -5.38 -10.63 9.82
N CYS A 226 -4.54 -10.67 10.85
CA CYS A 226 -4.74 -9.92 12.09
C CYS A 226 -4.89 -8.43 11.80
N LEU A 227 -3.97 -7.84 11.04
CA LEU A 227 -4.03 -6.42 10.72
C LEU A 227 -5.24 -6.10 9.83
N ALA A 228 -5.55 -6.93 8.83
CA ALA A 228 -6.67 -6.72 7.92
C ALA A 228 -8.04 -6.65 8.61
N VAL A 229 -8.25 -7.50 9.62
CA VAL A 229 -9.52 -7.57 10.35
C VAL A 229 -9.58 -6.53 11.48
N MET A 230 -8.44 -6.19 12.08
CA MET A 230 -8.42 -5.34 13.27
C MET A 230 -8.30 -3.85 12.99
N SER A 231 -7.69 -3.45 11.87
CA SER A 231 -7.45 -2.03 11.62
C SER A 231 -8.74 -1.29 11.27
N ILE A 232 -8.88 -0.06 11.75
CA ILE A 232 -10.04 0.78 11.42
C ILE A 232 -10.02 1.13 9.92
N TYR A 233 -11.21 1.31 9.34
CA TYR A 233 -11.37 1.74 7.95
C TYR A 233 -10.63 3.06 7.65
N ASN A 234 -9.97 3.12 6.49
CA ASN A 234 -9.24 4.27 5.96
C ASN A 234 -8.08 4.76 6.83
N LYS A 235 -7.50 3.88 7.66
CA LYS A 235 -6.24 4.16 8.37
C LYS A 235 -5.00 3.94 7.50
N HIS A 236 -5.14 3.21 6.39
CA HIS A 236 -4.05 2.88 5.48
C HIS A 236 -3.99 3.84 4.29
N PRO A 237 -2.80 4.02 3.66
CA PRO A 237 -2.64 4.91 2.52
C PRO A 237 -3.60 4.59 1.38
N ASP A 238 -4.32 5.61 0.92
CA ASP A 238 -5.22 5.56 -0.24
C ASP A 238 -6.36 4.51 -0.13
N GLU A 239 -6.60 3.94 1.05
CA GLU A 239 -7.51 2.80 1.22
C GLU A 239 -8.95 3.13 0.82
N HIS A 240 -9.48 4.29 1.23
CA HIS A 240 -10.82 4.71 0.82
C HIS A 240 -10.95 4.76 -0.70
N SER A 241 -9.99 5.39 -1.38
CA SER A 241 -9.98 5.55 -2.83
C SER A 241 -9.93 4.20 -3.56
N HIS A 242 -9.17 3.24 -3.04
CA HIS A 242 -9.18 1.87 -3.56
C HIS A 242 -10.52 1.18 -3.30
N PHE A 243 -11.04 1.26 -2.07
CA PHE A 243 -12.29 0.62 -1.67
C PHE A 243 -13.46 1.06 -2.56
N VAL A 244 -13.68 2.37 -2.75
CA VAL A 244 -14.80 2.86 -3.57
C VAL A 244 -14.68 2.45 -5.05
N ALA A 245 -13.45 2.29 -5.56
CA ALA A 245 -13.24 1.75 -6.91
C ALA A 245 -13.61 0.25 -7.01
N ALA A 246 -13.28 -0.55 -5.99
CA ALA A 246 -13.74 -1.95 -5.96
C ALA A 246 -15.25 -2.05 -5.71
N GLN A 247 -15.82 -1.16 -4.90
CA GLN A 247 -17.25 -1.12 -4.58
C GLN A 247 -18.11 -0.98 -5.85
N TYR A 248 -17.68 -0.15 -6.80
CA TYR A 248 -18.35 -0.04 -8.11
C TYR A 248 -18.55 -1.41 -8.79
N TYR A 249 -17.52 -2.27 -8.76
CA TYR A 249 -17.56 -3.59 -9.40
C TYR A 249 -18.33 -4.66 -8.62
N ILE A 250 -18.88 -4.36 -7.45
CA ILE A 250 -19.81 -5.28 -6.78
C ILE A 250 -21.01 -5.51 -7.70
N ASP A 251 -21.62 -4.42 -8.18
CA ASP A 251 -22.85 -4.48 -8.98
C ASP A 251 -22.61 -4.27 -10.49
N HIS A 252 -21.41 -3.87 -10.91
CA HIS A 252 -21.07 -3.62 -12.32
C HIS A 252 -20.10 -4.65 -12.92
N TRP A 253 -20.22 -4.91 -14.21
CA TRP A 253 -19.33 -5.84 -14.95
C TRP A 253 -18.38 -5.14 -15.92
N LEU A 254 -18.66 -3.90 -16.29
CA LEU A 254 -17.88 -3.08 -17.21
C LEU A 254 -17.29 -1.89 -16.46
N PRO A 255 -16.13 -1.34 -16.87
CA PRO A 255 -15.63 -0.08 -16.32
C PRO A 255 -16.60 1.07 -16.67
N PRO A 256 -16.68 2.11 -15.82
CA PRO A 256 -17.54 3.26 -16.07
C PRO A 256 -16.97 4.12 -17.20
N ALA A 257 -17.82 5.00 -17.74
CA ALA A 257 -17.33 6.07 -18.60
C ALA A 257 -16.65 7.16 -17.75
N ILE A 258 -15.59 7.78 -18.28
CA ILE A 258 -14.94 8.94 -17.64
C ILE A 258 -15.98 10.02 -17.42
N GLY A 259 -16.04 10.54 -16.19
CA GLY A 259 -16.94 11.61 -15.79
C GLY A 259 -18.39 11.21 -15.57
N GLU A 260 -18.69 9.91 -15.55
CA GLU A 260 -20.03 9.42 -15.24
C GLU A 260 -20.46 9.86 -13.83
N PRO A 261 -21.64 10.50 -13.67
CA PRO A 261 -22.05 11.06 -12.37
C PRO A 261 -22.08 10.04 -11.23
N ALA A 262 -22.39 8.78 -11.53
CA ALA A 262 -22.48 7.69 -10.56
C ALA A 262 -21.14 7.34 -9.89
N VAL A 263 -20.01 7.67 -10.53
CA VAL A 263 -18.66 7.37 -10.01
C VAL A 263 -17.90 8.64 -9.59
N ARG A 264 -18.58 9.78 -9.50
CA ARG A 264 -17.94 11.06 -9.10
C ARG A 264 -17.29 10.97 -7.72
N ASN A 265 -17.86 10.17 -6.81
CA ASN A 265 -17.34 9.93 -5.46
C ASN A 265 -16.02 9.14 -5.45
N THR A 266 -15.60 8.53 -6.55
CA THR A 266 -14.32 7.78 -6.62
C THR A 266 -13.13 8.67 -6.97
N TYR A 267 -13.36 9.94 -7.32
CA TYR A 267 -12.31 10.89 -7.64
C TYR A 267 -11.77 11.57 -6.40
N THR A 268 -10.45 11.55 -6.25
CA THR A 268 -9.73 12.23 -5.16
C THR A 268 -9.62 13.74 -5.41
N MET A 269 -9.17 14.49 -4.39
CA MET A 269 -8.82 15.92 -4.50
C MET A 269 -7.82 16.24 -5.64
N TRP A 270 -7.08 15.23 -6.11
CA TRP A 270 -6.10 15.29 -7.21
C TRP A 270 -6.75 15.06 -8.60
N GLY A 271 -8.07 14.83 -8.65
CA GLY A 271 -8.78 14.46 -9.88
C GLY A 271 -8.44 13.06 -10.39
N HIS A 272 -7.91 12.20 -9.54
CA HIS A 272 -7.58 10.83 -9.91
C HIS A 272 -8.62 9.85 -9.35
N SER A 273 -9.13 8.98 -10.23
CA SER A 273 -9.93 7.79 -9.89
C SER A 273 -9.18 6.53 -10.31
N TYR A 274 -9.23 5.49 -9.49
CA TYR A 274 -8.67 4.19 -9.87
C TYR A 274 -9.53 3.42 -10.89
N LEU A 275 -10.76 3.86 -11.15
CA LEU A 275 -11.58 3.30 -12.22
C LEU A 275 -11.12 3.73 -13.63
N ASP A 276 -10.30 4.79 -13.71
CA ASP A 276 -9.70 5.27 -14.97
C ASP A 276 -8.45 4.45 -15.38
N THR A 277 -7.97 3.56 -14.50
CA THR A 277 -6.83 2.69 -14.79
C THR A 277 -7.28 1.39 -15.45
N TRP A 278 -6.36 0.70 -16.10
CA TRP A 278 -6.67 -0.55 -16.80
C TRP A 278 -6.54 -1.81 -15.94
N GLY A 279 -6.10 -1.66 -14.69
CA GLY A 279 -5.93 -2.75 -13.75
C GLY A 279 -7.24 -3.50 -13.52
N ILE A 280 -7.18 -4.83 -13.59
CA ILE A 280 -8.34 -5.69 -13.34
C ILE A 280 -8.52 -6.02 -11.84
N GLU A 281 -7.58 -5.59 -10.99
CA GLU A 281 -7.60 -5.87 -9.56
C GLU A 281 -8.88 -5.34 -8.86
N TYR A 282 -9.40 -4.18 -9.27
CA TYR A 282 -10.63 -3.62 -8.69
C TYR A 282 -11.87 -4.42 -9.09
N PHE A 283 -11.91 -4.90 -10.34
CA PHE A 283 -12.96 -5.79 -10.81
C PHE A 283 -12.94 -7.10 -10.00
N MET A 284 -11.77 -7.73 -9.86
CA MET A 284 -11.63 -8.97 -9.10
C MET A 284 -11.99 -8.79 -7.62
N ALA A 285 -11.53 -7.70 -7.00
CA ALA A 285 -11.83 -7.38 -5.61
C ALA A 285 -13.32 -7.09 -5.39
N GLY A 286 -13.99 -6.36 -6.29
CA GLY A 286 -15.42 -6.10 -6.22
C GLY A 286 -16.25 -7.38 -6.34
N LYS A 287 -15.90 -8.27 -7.27
CA LYS A 287 -16.57 -9.59 -7.38
C LYS A 287 -16.28 -10.51 -6.20
N PHE A 288 -15.08 -10.45 -5.64
CA PHE A 288 -14.77 -11.14 -4.40
C PHE A 288 -15.61 -10.61 -3.23
N ALA A 289 -15.74 -9.29 -3.11
CA ALA A 289 -16.55 -8.65 -2.08
C ALA A 289 -18.05 -8.97 -2.24
N TYR A 290 -18.57 -9.04 -3.47
CA TYR A 290 -19.95 -9.47 -3.73
C TYR A 290 -20.27 -10.85 -3.13
N LEU A 291 -19.31 -11.78 -3.12
CA LEU A 291 -19.51 -13.11 -2.54
C LEU A 291 -19.53 -13.09 -1.00
N LEU A 292 -18.86 -12.13 -0.37
CA LEU A 292 -18.68 -12.06 1.08
C LEU A 292 -19.56 -11.01 1.77
N LYS A 293 -20.18 -10.09 1.02
CA LYS A 293 -21.08 -9.07 1.58
C LYS A 293 -22.21 -9.61 2.48
N PRO A 294 -22.73 -10.87 2.32
CA PRO A 294 -23.74 -11.39 3.25
C PRO A 294 -23.22 -11.69 4.66
N ILE A 295 -21.90 -11.83 4.85
CA ILE A 295 -21.29 -12.31 6.11
C ILE A 295 -20.31 -11.31 6.75
N MET A 296 -19.93 -10.25 6.04
CA MET A 296 -19.02 -9.22 6.56
C MET A 296 -19.17 -7.89 5.82
N GLU A 297 -18.62 -6.82 6.41
CA GLU A 297 -18.58 -5.49 5.81
C GLU A 297 -17.73 -5.48 4.52
N GLU A 298 -18.17 -4.70 3.53
CA GLU A 298 -17.58 -4.70 2.19
C GLU A 298 -16.09 -4.33 2.20
N PHE A 299 -15.67 -3.37 3.03
CA PHE A 299 -14.26 -3.00 3.10
C PHE A 299 -13.40 -4.10 3.72
N ILE A 300 -13.93 -4.87 4.67
CA ILE A 300 -13.22 -6.05 5.20
C ILE A 300 -13.11 -7.11 4.10
N ALA A 301 -14.17 -7.32 3.31
CA ALA A 301 -14.16 -8.25 2.20
C ALA A 301 -13.10 -7.89 1.13
N THR A 302 -12.94 -6.61 0.79
CA THR A 302 -11.89 -6.17 -0.15
C THR A 302 -10.48 -6.29 0.44
N ARG A 303 -10.29 -6.12 1.76
CA ARG A 303 -9.01 -6.45 2.40
C ARG A 303 -8.71 -7.96 2.31
N LEU A 304 -9.72 -8.80 2.56
CA LEU A 304 -9.59 -10.25 2.46
C LEU A 304 -9.29 -10.74 1.03
N PHE A 305 -9.64 -9.97 -0.01
CA PHE A 305 -9.15 -10.25 -1.36
C PHE A 305 -7.61 -10.23 -1.39
N ASN A 306 -6.96 -9.19 -0.87
CA ASN A 306 -5.50 -9.12 -0.80
C ASN A 306 -4.91 -10.23 0.09
N VAL A 307 -5.53 -10.54 1.23
CA VAL A 307 -5.15 -11.69 2.06
C VAL A 307 -5.19 -13.01 1.26
N SER A 308 -6.22 -13.19 0.44
CA SER A 308 -6.39 -14.41 -0.38
C SER A 308 -5.28 -14.54 -1.43
N LEU A 309 -4.79 -13.43 -2.00
CA LEU A 309 -3.64 -13.44 -2.92
C LEU A 309 -2.39 -13.99 -2.23
N PHE A 310 -2.12 -13.55 -0.99
CA PHE A 310 -0.99 -14.07 -0.21
C PHE A 310 -1.17 -15.56 0.11
N LEU A 311 -2.38 -15.98 0.51
CA LEU A 311 -2.69 -17.38 0.76
C LEU A 311 -2.47 -18.26 -0.48
N ILE A 312 -2.89 -17.79 -1.66
CA ILE A 312 -2.65 -18.50 -2.93
C ILE A 312 -1.16 -18.64 -3.20
N LEU A 313 -0.34 -17.62 -2.95
CA LEU A 313 1.13 -17.75 -3.05
C LEU A 313 1.64 -18.84 -2.13
N LEU A 314 1.22 -18.88 -0.87
CA LEU A 314 1.66 -19.92 0.05
C LEU A 314 1.26 -21.31 -0.45
N ILE A 315 0.04 -21.48 -0.94
CA ILE A 315 -0.44 -22.76 -1.48
C ILE A 315 0.43 -23.19 -2.67
N VAL A 316 0.66 -22.30 -3.65
CA VAL A 316 1.46 -22.59 -4.84
C VAL A 316 2.90 -22.95 -4.47
N PHE A 317 3.53 -22.15 -3.62
CA PHE A 317 4.93 -22.34 -3.25
C PHE A 317 5.11 -23.54 -2.31
N PHE A 318 4.20 -23.80 -1.37
CA PHE A 318 4.27 -24.98 -0.49
C PHE A 318 4.02 -26.27 -1.26
N HIS A 319 3.09 -26.27 -2.21
CA HIS A 319 2.86 -27.40 -3.10
C HIS A 319 4.14 -27.73 -3.90
N ARG A 320 4.81 -26.72 -4.48
CA ARG A 320 6.08 -26.93 -5.21
C ARG A 320 7.22 -27.36 -4.27
N ALA A 321 7.27 -26.77 -3.07
CA ALA A 321 8.26 -27.07 -2.05
C ALA A 321 8.18 -28.52 -1.55
N HIS A 322 6.99 -29.13 -1.59
CA HIS A 322 6.78 -30.53 -1.26
C HIS A 322 7.64 -31.45 -2.13
N HIS A 323 7.82 -31.10 -3.41
CA HIS A 323 8.67 -31.83 -4.34
C HIS A 323 10.15 -31.41 -4.26
N ASN A 324 10.41 -30.10 -4.14
CA ASN A 324 11.77 -29.57 -4.01
C ASN A 324 11.79 -28.32 -3.11
N ALA A 325 12.45 -28.41 -1.95
CA ALA A 325 12.49 -27.31 -0.99
C ALA A 325 13.14 -26.02 -1.53
N GLU A 326 14.03 -26.11 -2.53
CA GLU A 326 14.66 -24.94 -3.17
C GLU A 326 13.65 -24.02 -3.86
N GLU A 327 12.45 -24.52 -4.17
CA GLU A 327 11.39 -23.72 -4.79
C GLU A 327 10.83 -22.65 -3.85
N LEU A 328 11.16 -22.68 -2.56
CA LEU A 328 10.84 -21.61 -1.61
C LEU A 328 11.77 -20.40 -1.70
N ILE A 329 12.90 -20.49 -2.40
CA ILE A 329 13.88 -19.40 -2.46
C ILE A 329 13.29 -18.08 -2.99
N PRO A 330 12.50 -18.06 -4.09
CA PRO A 330 11.98 -16.80 -4.60
C PRO A 330 11.06 -16.09 -3.59
N ILE A 331 10.26 -16.87 -2.85
CA ILE A 331 9.28 -16.33 -1.89
C ILE A 331 9.92 -15.90 -0.56
N THR A 332 11.18 -16.27 -0.27
CA THR A 332 11.86 -15.78 0.96
C THR A 332 12.06 -14.27 0.95
N LEU A 333 12.00 -13.62 -0.21
CA LEU A 333 12.06 -12.16 -0.28
C LEU A 333 10.87 -11.47 0.38
N LEU A 334 9.73 -12.15 0.54
CA LEU A 334 8.65 -11.63 1.35
C LEU A 334 9.09 -11.44 2.81
N LEU A 335 10.13 -12.11 3.29
CA LEU A 335 10.58 -12.06 4.68
C LEU A 335 11.60 -10.95 4.96
N ILE A 336 12.06 -10.22 3.95
CA ILE A 336 13.16 -9.23 4.10
C ILE A 336 12.67 -7.85 4.55
N THR A 337 11.37 -7.59 4.44
CA THR A 337 10.75 -6.33 4.86
C THR A 337 9.29 -6.54 5.28
N PRO A 338 8.84 -5.88 6.36
CA PRO A 338 7.44 -5.95 6.79
C PRO A 338 6.50 -5.20 5.85
N GLN A 339 7.00 -4.30 5.00
CA GLN A 339 6.17 -3.54 4.07
C GLN A 339 5.51 -4.45 3.02
N LEU A 340 6.18 -5.54 2.64
CA LEU A 340 5.60 -6.55 1.75
C LEU A 340 4.44 -7.30 2.41
N TRP A 341 4.38 -7.37 3.75
CA TRP A 341 3.23 -7.95 4.48
C TRP A 341 2.10 -6.92 4.57
N TYR A 342 2.47 -5.67 4.83
CA TYR A 342 1.54 -4.58 5.04
C TYR A 342 0.59 -4.38 3.86
N ILE A 343 1.10 -4.41 2.62
CA ILE A 343 0.25 -4.25 1.44
C ILE A 343 -0.77 -5.38 1.23
N PHE A 344 -0.52 -6.59 1.76
CA PHE A 344 -1.51 -7.67 1.72
C PHE A 344 -2.55 -7.54 2.84
N SER A 345 -2.31 -6.65 3.81
CA SER A 345 -3.16 -6.48 5.00
C SER A 345 -4.27 -5.44 4.80
N TYR A 346 -4.23 -4.64 3.74
CA TYR A 346 -5.30 -3.70 3.42
C TYR A 346 -5.54 -3.65 1.91
N PHE A 347 -6.67 -3.09 1.46
CA PHE A 347 -6.97 -3.06 0.04
C PHE A 347 -6.21 -1.92 -0.68
N ASN A 348 -5.40 -2.30 -1.66
CA ASN A 348 -4.59 -1.43 -2.51
C ASN A 348 -4.24 -2.16 -3.82
N ASN A 349 -3.64 -1.44 -4.77
CA ASN A 349 -3.17 -1.99 -6.04
C ASN A 349 -1.67 -2.32 -6.10
N ASP A 350 -0.97 -2.43 -4.97
CA ASP A 350 0.42 -2.90 -4.90
C ASP A 350 0.49 -4.43 -4.73
N ALA A 351 -0.46 -5.00 -3.97
CA ALA A 351 -0.50 -6.44 -3.68
C ALA A 351 -0.67 -7.31 -4.92
N PHE A 352 -1.57 -6.92 -5.84
CA PHE A 352 -1.88 -7.70 -7.03
C PHE A 352 -0.72 -7.81 -8.05
N PRO A 353 -0.04 -6.74 -8.47
CA PRO A 353 1.11 -6.87 -9.36
C PRO A 353 2.30 -7.57 -8.70
N LEU A 354 2.50 -7.42 -7.38
CA LEU A 354 3.48 -8.21 -6.64
C LEU A 354 3.14 -9.70 -6.70
N PHE A 355 1.88 -10.07 -6.41
CA PHE A 355 1.36 -11.42 -6.52
C PHE A 355 1.64 -12.04 -7.90
N LEU A 356 1.30 -11.32 -8.98
CA LEU A 356 1.55 -11.77 -10.35
C LEU A 356 3.04 -11.95 -10.62
N SER A 357 3.90 -11.00 -10.20
CA SER A 357 5.34 -11.10 -10.40
C SER A 357 5.94 -12.35 -9.71
N LEU A 358 5.45 -12.70 -8.52
CA LEU A 358 5.91 -13.88 -7.79
C LEU A 358 5.42 -15.19 -8.42
N LEU A 359 4.21 -15.22 -9.00
CA LEU A 359 3.73 -16.35 -9.80
C LEU A 359 4.55 -16.53 -11.08
N VAL A 360 4.88 -15.42 -11.77
CA VAL A 360 5.77 -15.43 -12.95
C VAL A 360 7.13 -16.01 -12.58
N ILE A 361 7.72 -15.58 -11.47
CA ILE A 361 8.99 -16.18 -11.00
C ILE A 361 8.81 -17.65 -10.64
N SER A 362 7.72 -18.02 -9.97
CA SER A 362 7.43 -19.42 -9.63
C SER A 362 7.40 -20.30 -10.89
N GLU A 363 6.71 -19.86 -11.96
CA GLU A 363 6.68 -20.56 -13.25
C GLU A 363 8.07 -20.69 -13.88
N MET A 364 8.93 -19.69 -13.71
CA MET A 364 10.28 -19.72 -14.29
C MET A 364 11.26 -20.59 -13.50
N THR A 365 11.12 -20.67 -12.18
CA THR A 365 12.07 -21.39 -11.32
C THR A 365 11.73 -22.86 -11.19
N TYR A 366 10.44 -23.20 -11.07
CA TYR A 366 10.04 -24.58 -10.81
C TYR A 366 10.23 -25.47 -12.03
N LYS A 367 11.09 -26.48 -11.91
CA LYS A 367 11.49 -27.35 -13.03
C LYS A 367 10.32 -27.99 -13.76
N ASP A 368 9.30 -28.41 -13.01
CA ASP A 368 8.12 -29.09 -13.55
C ASP A 368 6.92 -28.16 -13.73
N SER A 369 7.13 -26.83 -13.75
CA SER A 369 6.06 -25.87 -13.99
C SER A 369 5.43 -26.06 -15.37
N PRO A 370 4.14 -25.72 -15.54
CA PRO A 370 3.51 -25.68 -16.86
C PRO A 370 4.35 -24.92 -17.90
N LEU A 371 4.96 -23.78 -17.51
CA LEU A 371 5.89 -23.07 -18.38
C LEU A 371 7.09 -23.92 -18.78
N ASN A 372 7.83 -24.49 -17.82
CA ASN A 372 9.06 -25.21 -18.13
C ASN A 372 8.79 -26.50 -18.91
N GLN A 373 7.66 -27.18 -18.67
CA GLN A 373 7.19 -28.27 -19.52
C GLN A 373 6.96 -27.79 -20.96
N PHE A 374 6.28 -26.66 -21.15
CA PHE A 374 6.09 -26.04 -22.46
C PHE A 374 7.42 -25.67 -23.12
N LEU A 375 8.35 -25.02 -22.41
CA LEU A 375 9.63 -24.57 -22.96
C LEU A 375 10.53 -25.73 -23.37
N ASN A 376 10.54 -26.83 -22.61
CA ASN A 376 11.40 -27.98 -22.85
C ASN A 376 10.84 -28.99 -23.85
N ALA A 377 9.54 -28.95 -24.16
CA ALA A 377 8.93 -29.94 -25.03
C ALA A 377 9.27 -29.78 -26.53
N THR A 378 9.28 -30.90 -27.23
CA THR A 378 9.36 -30.97 -28.70
C THR A 378 8.31 -31.98 -29.16
N PRO A 379 7.28 -31.59 -29.93
CA PRO A 379 7.16 -30.36 -30.75
C PRO A 379 6.80 -29.05 -30.03
N ALA A 380 6.88 -27.91 -30.75
CA ALA A 380 6.80 -26.55 -30.21
C ALA A 380 5.51 -26.18 -29.45
N LEU A 381 4.36 -26.77 -29.83
CA LEU A 381 3.04 -26.49 -29.22
C LEU A 381 2.62 -27.57 -28.20
N GLN A 382 3.47 -28.55 -27.91
CA GLN A 382 3.19 -29.49 -26.85
C GLN A 382 3.19 -28.76 -25.50
N PHE A 383 2.20 -29.04 -24.64
CA PHE A 383 1.96 -28.32 -23.39
C PHE A 383 1.68 -26.81 -23.57
N TRP A 384 1.09 -26.39 -24.69
CA TRP A 384 0.75 -24.97 -24.97
C TRP A 384 0.00 -24.26 -23.84
N LYS A 385 -0.76 -24.99 -22.99
CA LYS A 385 -1.44 -24.45 -21.80
C LYS A 385 -0.48 -23.72 -20.86
N GLY A 386 0.77 -24.18 -20.73
CA GLY A 386 1.80 -23.51 -19.94
C GLY A 386 2.22 -22.17 -20.54
N GLY A 387 2.39 -22.12 -21.87
CA GLY A 387 2.61 -20.87 -22.60
C GLY A 387 1.43 -19.90 -22.51
N LEU A 388 0.19 -20.42 -22.58
CA LEU A 388 -1.02 -19.63 -22.38
C LEU A 388 -1.06 -19.02 -20.98
N LEU A 389 -0.90 -19.83 -19.93
CA LEU A 389 -0.89 -19.37 -18.53
C LEU A 389 0.15 -18.27 -18.32
N PHE A 390 1.38 -18.51 -18.77
CA PHE A 390 2.46 -17.54 -18.60
C PHE A 390 2.21 -16.24 -19.40
N GLY A 391 1.71 -16.35 -20.64
CA GLY A 391 1.29 -15.18 -21.43
C GLY A 391 0.17 -14.38 -20.77
N LEU A 392 -0.82 -15.05 -20.17
CA LEU A 392 -1.89 -14.38 -19.41
C LEU A 392 -1.35 -13.65 -18.18
N LEU A 393 -0.45 -14.28 -17.41
CA LEU A 393 0.19 -13.64 -16.24
C LEU A 393 0.94 -12.37 -16.63
N LEU A 394 1.73 -12.41 -17.71
CA LEU A 394 2.45 -11.24 -18.22
C LEU A 394 1.49 -10.17 -18.77
N GLY A 395 0.43 -10.57 -19.48
CA GLY A 395 -0.56 -9.66 -20.02
C GLY A 395 -1.33 -8.92 -18.92
N ILE A 396 -1.73 -9.61 -17.86
CA ILE A 396 -2.40 -8.99 -16.71
C ILE A 396 -1.41 -8.11 -15.94
N LEU A 397 -0.16 -8.53 -15.76
CA LEU A 397 0.86 -7.71 -15.09
C LEU A 397 1.14 -6.41 -15.85
N LEU A 398 1.13 -6.47 -17.19
CA LEU A 398 1.25 -5.30 -18.07
C LEU A 398 0.07 -4.32 -17.88
N LEU A 399 -1.13 -4.81 -17.54
CA LEU A 399 -2.30 -3.96 -17.28
C LEU A 399 -2.34 -3.39 -15.86
N SER A 400 -1.74 -4.08 -14.88
CA SER A 400 -1.94 -3.79 -13.46
C SER A 400 -1.21 -2.53 -13.00
N LYS A 401 0.13 -2.46 -13.14
CA LYS A 401 0.90 -1.33 -12.62
C LYS A 401 2.18 -1.03 -13.39
N GLN A 402 2.36 0.25 -13.72
CA GLN A 402 3.42 0.72 -14.62
C GLN A 402 4.84 0.51 -14.08
N ASN A 403 5.04 0.59 -12.76
CA ASN A 403 6.36 0.38 -12.17
C ASN A 403 6.90 -1.05 -12.39
N TYR A 404 6.03 -2.02 -12.69
CA TYR A 404 6.43 -3.39 -13.05
C TYR A 404 6.94 -3.54 -14.49
N TYR A 405 6.88 -2.51 -15.32
CA TYR A 405 7.43 -2.60 -16.69
C TYR A 405 8.94 -2.81 -16.70
N THR A 406 9.65 -2.28 -15.70
CA THR A 406 11.08 -2.54 -15.56
C THR A 406 11.35 -4.01 -15.23
N PHE A 407 10.45 -4.66 -14.47
CA PHE A 407 10.51 -6.11 -14.25
C PHE A 407 10.20 -6.89 -15.54
N LEU A 408 9.19 -6.49 -16.32
CA LEU A 408 8.89 -7.11 -17.62
C LEU A 408 10.06 -6.97 -18.62
N LEU A 409 10.70 -5.80 -18.67
CA LEU A 409 11.88 -5.54 -19.49
C LEU A 409 13.06 -6.42 -19.06
N PHE A 410 13.31 -6.50 -17.75
CA PHE A 410 14.32 -7.41 -17.19
C PHE A 410 14.07 -8.86 -17.62
N LEU A 411 12.82 -9.35 -17.52
CA LEU A 411 12.45 -10.69 -17.96
C LEU A 411 12.65 -10.87 -19.46
N GLY A 412 12.24 -9.90 -20.29
CA GLY A 412 12.41 -9.95 -21.73
C GLY A 412 13.89 -10.10 -22.13
N ILE A 413 14.77 -9.27 -21.56
CA ILE A 413 16.22 -9.35 -21.80
C ILE A 413 16.77 -10.71 -21.38
N TRP A 414 16.35 -11.23 -20.23
CA TRP A 414 16.78 -12.54 -19.74
C TRP A 414 16.29 -13.71 -20.61
N LEU A 415 15.04 -13.66 -21.08
CA LEU A 415 14.49 -14.68 -21.98
C LEU A 415 15.18 -14.65 -23.35
N ILE A 416 15.47 -13.45 -23.89
CA ILE A 416 16.25 -13.30 -25.12
C ILE A 416 17.64 -13.91 -24.94
N TYR A 417 18.32 -13.62 -23.82
CA TYR A 417 19.61 -14.23 -23.50
C TYR A 417 19.54 -15.76 -23.47
N LYS A 418 18.46 -16.36 -22.92
CA LYS A 418 18.27 -17.82 -22.95
C LYS A 418 18.02 -18.38 -24.35
N ALA A 419 17.35 -17.64 -25.24
CA ALA A 419 17.13 -18.08 -26.62
C ALA A 419 18.38 -17.93 -27.52
N VAL A 420 19.27 -17.02 -27.14
CA VAL A 420 20.49 -16.67 -27.86
C VAL A 420 21.69 -17.23 -27.08
N ALA A 421 21.97 -18.52 -27.24
CA ALA A 421 23.10 -19.15 -26.57
C ALA A 421 24.41 -18.70 -27.21
N LEU A 422 25.42 -18.38 -26.39
CA LEU A 422 26.79 -18.12 -26.85
C LEU A 422 27.57 -19.43 -26.78
N GLU A 423 27.81 -20.05 -27.93
CA GLU A 423 28.64 -21.25 -28.02
C GLU A 423 30.10 -20.83 -27.84
N THR A 424 30.67 -21.20 -26.69
CA THR A 424 32.04 -20.83 -26.33
C THR A 424 32.99 -21.91 -26.86
N GLY A 425 33.23 -21.89 -28.18
CA GLY A 425 34.35 -22.62 -28.79
C GLY A 425 35.67 -21.87 -28.64
N SER A 426 36.79 -22.51 -28.98
CA SER A 426 38.18 -21.99 -28.92
C SER A 426 38.48 -20.77 -29.82
N LYS A 427 37.46 -20.12 -30.40
CA LYS A 427 37.63 -18.96 -31.28
C LYS A 427 37.47 -17.65 -30.49
N LEU A 428 38.25 -16.64 -30.88
CA LEU A 428 38.29 -15.29 -30.30
C LEU A 428 36.93 -14.56 -30.29
N LEU A 429 35.94 -15.02 -31.07
CA LEU A 429 34.58 -14.49 -31.09
C LEU A 429 33.58 -15.61 -30.82
N PRO A 430 32.69 -15.47 -29.80
CA PRO A 430 31.68 -16.48 -29.51
C PRO A 430 30.68 -16.60 -30.65
N LYS A 431 30.34 -17.84 -31.03
CA LYS A 431 29.34 -18.09 -32.07
C LYS A 431 27.95 -17.95 -31.45
N VAL A 432 27.13 -17.08 -32.02
CA VAL A 432 25.74 -16.90 -31.59
C VAL A 432 24.90 -18.05 -32.15
N VAL A 433 24.31 -18.85 -31.26
CA VAL A 433 23.39 -19.94 -31.61
C VAL A 433 21.98 -19.53 -31.25
N ILE A 434 21.11 -19.47 -32.25
CA ILE A 434 19.72 -19.04 -32.10
C ILE A 434 18.82 -20.28 -31.99
N ASN A 435 18.16 -20.46 -30.84
CA ASN A 435 17.18 -21.52 -30.66
C ASN A 435 15.83 -21.10 -31.26
N LYS A 436 15.60 -21.44 -32.55
CA LYS A 436 14.37 -21.13 -33.28
C LYS A 436 13.10 -21.65 -32.59
N ASN A 437 13.16 -22.80 -31.92
CA ASN A 437 12.03 -23.38 -31.20
C ASN A 437 11.67 -22.53 -29.97
N LEU A 438 12.66 -22.12 -29.17
CA LEU A 438 12.43 -21.21 -28.04
C LEU A 438 11.89 -19.85 -28.50
N ILE A 439 12.39 -19.31 -29.61
CA ILE A 439 11.87 -18.06 -30.17
C ILE A 439 10.39 -18.19 -30.51
N ALA A 440 9.98 -19.25 -31.22
CA ALA A 440 8.57 -19.47 -31.55
C ALA A 440 7.67 -19.54 -30.29
N LYS A 441 8.15 -20.20 -29.23
CA LYS A 441 7.45 -20.29 -27.95
C LYS A 441 7.35 -18.94 -27.22
N TYR A 442 8.42 -18.15 -27.22
CA TYR A 442 8.40 -16.80 -26.67
C TYR A 442 7.52 -15.86 -27.48
N SER A 443 7.50 -15.99 -28.82
CA SER A 443 6.57 -15.26 -29.68
C SER A 443 5.11 -15.63 -29.37
N PHE A 444 4.81 -16.90 -29.11
CA PHE A 444 3.48 -17.33 -28.67
C PHE A 444 3.09 -16.69 -27.33
N ILE A 445 3.97 -16.73 -26.33
CA ILE A 445 3.75 -16.08 -25.03
C ILE A 445 3.51 -14.57 -25.19
N ALA A 446 4.34 -13.90 -26.00
CA ALA A 446 4.21 -12.48 -26.27
C ALA A 446 2.87 -12.16 -26.96
N PHE A 447 2.46 -12.96 -27.94
CA PHE A 447 1.18 -12.81 -28.61
C PHE A 447 0.00 -12.88 -27.63
N ILE A 448 -0.01 -13.84 -26.71
CA ILE A 448 -1.04 -13.93 -25.66
C ILE A 448 -1.01 -12.69 -24.75
N SER A 449 0.18 -12.30 -24.28
CA SER A 449 0.35 -11.13 -23.41
C SER A 449 -0.17 -9.84 -24.06
N PHE A 450 0.18 -9.59 -25.33
CA PHE A 450 -0.31 -8.43 -26.08
C PHE A 450 -1.80 -8.54 -26.41
N SER A 451 -2.34 -9.74 -26.60
CA SER A 451 -3.78 -9.93 -26.83
C SER A 451 -4.61 -9.50 -25.61
N VAL A 452 -4.17 -9.82 -24.39
CA VAL A 452 -4.82 -9.38 -23.14
C VAL A 452 -4.82 -7.85 -23.05
N PHE A 453 -3.66 -7.23 -23.32
CA PHE A 453 -3.53 -5.78 -23.33
C PHE A 453 -4.44 -5.11 -24.36
N THR A 454 -4.40 -5.59 -25.60
CA THR A 454 -5.21 -5.08 -26.71
C THR A 454 -6.70 -5.23 -26.42
N ALA A 455 -7.14 -6.34 -25.81
CA ALA A 455 -8.54 -6.52 -25.46
C ALA A 455 -9.02 -5.46 -24.44
N ARG A 456 -8.25 -5.17 -23.39
CA ARG A 456 -8.59 -4.13 -22.41
C ARG A 456 -8.54 -2.73 -23.01
N PHE A 457 -7.57 -2.49 -23.90
CA PHE A 457 -7.46 -1.23 -24.64
C PHE A 457 -8.68 -1.00 -25.54
N VAL A 458 -9.07 -1.98 -26.35
CA VAL A 458 -10.25 -1.90 -27.23
C VAL A 458 -11.53 -1.65 -26.42
N LEU A 459 -11.69 -2.33 -25.27
CA LEU A 459 -12.81 -2.08 -24.37
C LEU A 459 -12.83 -0.63 -23.85
N ASP A 460 -11.68 -0.07 -23.53
CA ASP A 460 -11.57 1.33 -23.07
C ASP A 460 -12.02 2.32 -24.15
N VAL A 461 -11.54 2.11 -25.38
CA VAL A 461 -11.90 2.92 -26.55
C VAL A 461 -13.39 2.81 -26.84
N ALA A 462 -13.97 1.61 -26.74
CA ALA A 462 -15.39 1.39 -26.97
C ALA A 462 -16.28 2.15 -25.97
N ILE A 463 -15.84 2.31 -24.72
CA ILE A 463 -16.59 2.99 -23.65
C ILE A 463 -16.34 4.51 -23.66
N ASN A 464 -15.10 4.94 -23.84
CA ASN A 464 -14.68 6.32 -23.64
C ASN A 464 -14.50 7.15 -24.92
N GLY A 465 -14.60 6.52 -26.10
CA GLY A 465 -14.44 7.21 -27.39
C GLY A 465 -12.99 7.49 -27.77
N GLU A 466 -12.82 8.23 -28.87
CA GLU A 466 -11.62 8.24 -29.71
C GLU A 466 -10.26 8.32 -28.98
N SER A 467 -9.40 7.37 -29.35
CA SER A 467 -7.95 7.48 -29.31
C SER A 467 -7.45 7.40 -30.75
N SER A 468 -6.78 8.44 -31.27
CA SER A 468 -6.15 8.36 -32.61
C SER A 468 -5.16 7.19 -32.65
N LEU A 469 -5.00 6.48 -33.78
CA LEU A 469 -3.99 5.42 -33.93
C LEU A 469 -2.55 5.89 -33.57
N THR A 470 -2.26 7.19 -33.72
CA THR A 470 -0.99 7.81 -33.30
C THR A 470 -0.84 7.92 -31.78
N SER A 471 -1.94 7.91 -31.02
CA SER A 471 -1.91 7.89 -29.55
C SER A 471 -1.47 6.54 -28.98
N ILE A 472 -1.64 5.44 -29.73
CA ILE A 472 -1.25 4.06 -29.32
C ILE A 472 0.26 3.95 -29.05
N PHE A 473 1.07 4.68 -29.83
CA PHE A 473 2.53 4.76 -29.64
C PHE A 473 2.96 5.94 -28.76
N SER A 474 2.02 6.75 -28.25
CA SER A 474 2.37 7.78 -27.29
C SER A 474 2.73 7.12 -25.96
N MET A 475 3.82 7.58 -25.34
CA MET A 475 4.34 7.06 -24.08
C MET A 475 3.25 6.92 -23.00
N ASN A 476 2.21 7.77 -23.04
CA ASN A 476 1.07 7.79 -22.12
C ASN A 476 0.14 6.56 -22.19
N ILE A 477 -0.03 5.91 -23.35
CA ILE A 477 -0.84 4.69 -23.51
C ILE A 477 -0.07 3.46 -23.04
N LEU A 478 1.26 3.46 -23.24
CA LEU A 478 2.14 2.52 -22.54
C LEU A 478 1.99 2.68 -21.03
N PHE A 479 1.75 3.88 -20.49
CA PHE A 479 1.53 4.13 -19.07
C PHE A 479 0.10 3.83 -18.55
N GLY A 480 -0.69 2.92 -19.13
CA GLY A 480 -1.83 2.26 -18.45
C GLY A 480 -2.99 3.14 -17.92
N ASN A 481 -3.16 4.35 -18.46
CA ASN A 481 -4.29 5.23 -18.21
C ASN A 481 -5.30 5.14 -19.36
N SER A 482 -6.56 5.54 -19.13
CA SER A 482 -7.59 5.56 -20.18
C SER A 482 -7.10 6.10 -21.52
N ALA A 483 -7.53 5.44 -22.60
CA ALA A 483 -7.20 5.74 -23.98
C ALA A 483 -7.69 7.16 -24.40
N SER A 484 -8.73 7.69 -23.75
CA SER A 484 -9.28 9.01 -24.02
C SER A 484 -8.62 10.11 -23.15
N LYS A 485 -7.38 10.48 -23.51
CA LYS A 485 -6.58 11.48 -22.76
C LYS A 485 -7.27 12.84 -22.66
N SER A 486 -7.94 13.30 -23.72
CA SER A 486 -8.60 14.61 -23.76
C SER A 486 -9.79 14.66 -22.81
N LYS A 487 -10.63 13.62 -22.80
CA LYS A 487 -11.79 13.50 -21.91
C LYS A 487 -11.34 13.42 -20.45
N LEU A 488 -10.31 12.63 -20.15
CA LEU A 488 -9.75 12.52 -18.80
C LEU A 488 -9.16 13.86 -18.31
N LEU A 489 -8.42 14.58 -19.16
CA LEU A 489 -7.86 15.88 -18.80
C LEU A 489 -8.93 16.95 -18.60
N ALA A 490 -9.96 16.98 -19.46
CA ALA A 490 -11.07 17.92 -19.34
C ALA A 490 -11.85 17.68 -18.04
N TYR A 491 -12.14 16.41 -17.71
CA TYR A 491 -12.82 16.09 -16.47
C TYR A 491 -11.97 16.38 -15.22
N ARG A 492 -10.66 16.08 -15.28
CA ARG A 492 -9.70 16.47 -14.23
C ARG A 492 -9.71 17.97 -13.99
N GLU A 493 -9.75 18.77 -15.04
CA GLU A 493 -9.80 20.22 -14.92
C GLU A 493 -11.03 20.70 -14.12
N GLU A 494 -12.18 20.05 -14.31
CA GLU A 494 -13.42 20.38 -13.62
C GLU A 494 -13.39 20.03 -12.12
N ILE A 495 -12.99 18.80 -11.79
CA ILE A 495 -13.18 18.23 -10.44
C ILE A 495 -12.01 18.48 -9.49
N THR A 496 -10.81 18.74 -10.02
CA THR A 496 -9.60 18.82 -9.21
C THR A 496 -9.57 20.13 -8.41
N MET A 497 -9.08 20.08 -7.18
CA MET A 497 -8.88 21.30 -6.39
C MET A 497 -7.85 22.22 -7.07
N TYR A 498 -8.05 23.53 -6.96
CA TYR A 498 -7.27 24.55 -7.67
C TYR A 498 -5.74 24.31 -7.66
N PRO A 499 -5.07 23.99 -6.54
CA PRO A 499 -3.61 23.79 -6.52
C PRO A 499 -3.11 22.55 -7.28
N PHE A 500 -4.00 21.63 -7.65
CA PHE A 500 -3.66 20.38 -8.33
C PHE A 500 -4.19 20.33 -9.77
N ARG A 501 -4.89 21.38 -10.22
CA ARG A 501 -5.44 21.43 -11.58
C ARG A 501 -4.33 21.44 -12.63
N PRO A 502 -4.51 20.72 -13.75
CA PRO A 502 -3.59 20.77 -14.87
C PRO A 502 -3.39 22.19 -15.45
N SER A 503 -4.42 23.04 -15.44
CA SER A 503 -4.31 24.43 -15.89
C SER A 503 -3.44 25.28 -14.97
N THR A 504 -3.53 25.11 -13.65
CA THR A 504 -2.76 25.87 -12.66
C THR A 504 -1.26 25.74 -12.90
N ALA A 505 -0.78 24.53 -13.22
CA ALA A 505 0.62 24.30 -13.55
C ALA A 505 1.11 25.10 -14.78
N LYS A 506 0.20 25.50 -15.68
CA LYS A 506 0.52 26.31 -16.87
C LYS A 506 0.37 27.80 -16.62
N THR A 507 -0.64 28.22 -15.84
CA THR A 507 -0.99 29.64 -15.66
C THR A 507 -0.30 30.27 -14.47
N ASP A 508 -0.15 29.53 -13.37
CA ASP A 508 0.50 29.98 -12.14
C ASP A 508 1.16 28.81 -11.43
N LEU A 509 2.41 28.55 -11.80
CA LEU A 509 3.18 27.46 -11.25
C LEU A 509 3.37 27.56 -9.72
N GLN A 510 3.38 28.78 -9.15
CA GLN A 510 3.55 28.98 -7.71
C GLN A 510 2.27 28.67 -6.93
N ALA A 511 1.10 28.83 -7.57
CA ALA A 511 -0.18 28.40 -7.00
C ALA A 511 -0.36 26.87 -6.98
N THR A 512 0.49 26.10 -7.68
CA THR A 512 0.46 24.63 -7.56
C THR A 512 0.97 24.17 -6.20
N HIS A 513 0.46 23.04 -5.71
CA HIS A 513 0.86 22.49 -4.42
C HIS A 513 2.38 22.37 -4.25
N TYR A 514 2.88 22.64 -3.04
CA TYR A 514 4.33 22.77 -2.79
C TYR A 514 5.15 21.52 -3.19
N SER A 515 4.53 20.33 -3.15
CA SER A 515 5.17 19.06 -3.48
C SER A 515 5.06 18.64 -4.97
N THR A 516 4.42 19.43 -5.83
CA THR A 516 4.25 19.12 -7.26
C THR A 516 5.15 19.97 -8.15
N TYR A 517 5.50 19.44 -9.33
CA TYR A 517 6.28 20.15 -10.37
C TYR A 517 7.61 20.72 -9.85
N LEU A 518 8.31 20.00 -8.97
CA LEU A 518 9.53 20.49 -8.31
C LEU A 518 10.60 20.92 -9.31
N LYS A 519 10.77 20.16 -10.39
CA LYS A 519 11.67 20.52 -11.50
C LYS A 519 11.32 21.88 -12.09
N ASP A 520 10.06 22.11 -12.41
CA ASP A 520 9.61 23.34 -13.06
C ASP A 520 9.68 24.52 -12.09
N LYS A 521 9.52 24.26 -10.78
CA LYS A 521 9.76 25.22 -9.69
C LYS A 521 11.24 25.54 -9.45
N GLY A 522 12.15 25.00 -10.26
CA GLY A 522 13.58 25.28 -10.23
C GLY A 522 14.40 24.39 -9.29
N LEU A 523 13.80 23.37 -8.66
CA LEU A 523 14.53 22.43 -7.82
C LEU A 523 15.48 21.60 -8.69
N LYS A 524 16.77 21.59 -8.38
CA LYS A 524 17.75 20.74 -9.07
C LYS A 524 17.55 19.28 -8.64
N TYR A 525 17.82 18.34 -9.55
CA TYR A 525 17.64 16.91 -9.26
C TYR A 525 18.41 16.44 -8.00
N GLY A 526 19.63 16.93 -7.77
CA GLY A 526 20.41 16.61 -6.56
C GLY A 526 19.77 17.08 -5.26
N GLU A 527 18.94 18.14 -5.31
CA GLU A 527 18.26 18.69 -4.13
C GLU A 527 17.09 17.81 -3.65
N LEU A 528 16.63 16.85 -4.46
CA LEU A 528 15.71 15.81 -3.99
C LEU A 528 16.34 14.98 -2.86
N PHE A 529 17.65 14.79 -2.92
CA PHE A 529 18.38 13.99 -1.94
C PHE A 529 18.82 14.83 -0.75
N SER A 530 19.28 16.07 -0.96
CA SER A 530 19.81 16.90 0.11
C SER A 530 18.78 17.76 0.85
N LYS A 531 17.73 18.26 0.17
CA LYS A 531 16.70 19.11 0.79
C LYS A 531 15.41 18.35 1.11
N TRP A 532 15.02 17.43 0.22
CA TRP A 532 13.77 16.69 0.35
C TRP A 532 13.95 15.27 0.89
N HIS A 533 15.19 14.84 1.15
CA HIS A 533 15.51 13.54 1.76
C HIS A 533 14.76 12.35 1.14
N TRP A 534 14.64 12.34 -0.21
CA TRP A 534 13.87 11.32 -0.93
C TRP A 534 14.34 9.89 -0.60
N HIS A 535 15.65 9.70 -0.51
CA HIS A 535 16.27 8.41 -0.24
C HIS A 535 15.93 7.89 1.17
N GLU A 536 15.95 8.75 2.18
CA GLU A 536 15.58 8.38 3.55
C GLU A 536 14.10 8.02 3.66
N SER A 537 13.22 8.85 3.09
CA SER A 537 11.76 8.63 3.14
C SER A 537 11.35 7.36 2.40
N THR A 538 11.95 7.13 1.23
CA THR A 538 11.72 5.92 0.43
C THR A 538 12.26 4.68 1.14
N PHE A 539 13.44 4.77 1.76
CA PHE A 539 14.02 3.66 2.51
C PHE A 539 13.19 3.32 3.74
N LYS A 540 12.85 4.30 4.59
CA LYS A 540 12.03 4.10 5.81
C LYS A 540 10.70 3.43 5.48
N SER A 541 10.01 3.93 4.44
CA SER A 541 8.75 3.33 3.99
C SER A 541 8.92 1.99 3.30
N PHE A 542 10.08 1.69 2.68
CA PHE A 542 10.37 0.36 2.13
C PHE A 542 10.55 -0.69 3.23
N VAL A 543 11.11 -0.31 4.38
CA VAL A 543 11.40 -1.25 5.50
C VAL A 543 10.40 -1.19 6.65
N GLY A 544 9.33 -0.41 6.53
CA GLY A 544 8.23 -0.37 7.50
C GLY A 544 7.89 1.04 7.98
N THR A 545 6.99 1.69 7.24
CA THR A 545 6.24 2.87 7.68
C THR A 545 4.76 2.59 7.44
N TYR A 546 3.94 2.84 8.46
CA TYR A 546 2.54 2.42 8.47
C TYR A 546 1.59 3.63 8.61
N ALA A 547 0.28 3.35 8.54
CA ALA A 547 -0.79 4.33 8.38
C ALA A 547 -0.51 5.29 7.21
N HIS A 548 -0.99 6.53 7.24
CA HIS A 548 -0.75 7.57 6.22
C HIS A 548 0.68 8.14 6.29
N MET A 549 1.69 7.25 6.28
CA MET A 549 3.11 7.57 6.45
C MET A 549 3.40 8.34 7.75
N SER A 550 2.68 8.02 8.83
CA SER A 550 2.79 8.70 10.13
C SER A 550 3.40 7.83 11.23
N LEU A 551 3.32 6.50 11.09
CA LEU A 551 3.84 5.57 12.10
C LEU A 551 5.24 5.08 11.72
N PHE A 552 6.24 5.64 12.40
CA PHE A 552 7.65 5.32 12.21
C PHE A 552 8.19 4.44 13.35
N ALA A 553 9.12 3.56 13.00
CA ALA A 553 9.94 2.86 13.97
C ALA A 553 11.02 3.80 14.57
N PRO A 554 11.63 3.45 15.72
CA PRO A 554 12.75 4.22 16.25
C PRO A 554 13.96 4.24 15.28
N PRO A 555 14.81 5.28 15.29
CA PRO A 555 15.92 5.42 14.34
C PRO A 555 16.84 4.19 14.23
N PHE A 556 17.20 3.57 15.37
CA PHE A 556 18.08 2.39 15.39
C PHE A 556 17.56 1.22 14.53
N TYR A 557 16.24 1.09 14.39
CA TYR A 557 15.61 0.05 13.57
C TYR A 557 15.99 0.24 12.09
N TYR A 558 15.89 1.48 11.61
CA TYR A 558 16.20 1.82 10.23
C TYR A 558 17.69 1.65 9.92
N ASP A 559 18.56 2.04 10.84
CA ASP A 559 20.01 1.85 10.69
C ASP A 559 20.38 0.36 10.60
N LEU A 560 19.82 -0.46 11.50
CA LEU A 560 20.06 -1.90 11.50
C LEU A 560 19.51 -2.58 10.24
N MET A 561 18.31 -2.20 9.78
CA MET A 561 17.76 -2.68 8.51
C MET A 561 18.65 -2.31 7.32
N ALA A 562 19.21 -1.09 7.31
CA ALA A 562 20.10 -0.65 6.24
C ALA A 562 21.38 -1.49 6.21
N ILE A 563 22.00 -1.70 7.37
CA ILE A 563 23.21 -2.54 7.51
C ILE A 563 22.94 -3.97 7.07
N LEU A 564 21.83 -4.59 7.52
CA LEU A 564 21.48 -5.96 7.18
C LEU A 564 21.22 -6.14 5.68
N LEU A 565 20.41 -5.26 5.08
CA LEU A 565 20.09 -5.32 3.65
C LEU A 565 21.33 -5.05 2.78
N ALA A 566 22.16 -4.07 3.15
CA ALA A 566 23.40 -3.77 2.44
C ALA A 566 24.40 -4.94 2.52
N SER A 567 24.58 -5.50 3.71
CA SER A 567 25.48 -6.64 3.94
C SER A 567 25.01 -7.89 3.19
N PHE A 568 23.70 -8.16 3.20
CA PHE A 568 23.15 -9.30 2.47
C PHE A 568 23.26 -9.12 0.96
N SER A 569 23.00 -7.92 0.45
CA SER A 569 23.18 -7.59 -0.96
C SER A 569 24.63 -7.73 -1.39
N PHE A 570 25.58 -7.19 -0.60
CA PHE A 570 27.01 -7.34 -0.84
C PHE A 570 27.44 -8.81 -0.85
N TYR A 571 26.96 -9.60 0.11
CA TYR A 571 27.22 -11.03 0.18
C TYR A 571 26.77 -11.77 -1.09
N ILE A 572 25.55 -11.52 -1.58
CA ILE A 572 25.02 -12.13 -2.81
C ILE A 572 25.88 -11.72 -4.02
N LEU A 573 26.14 -10.41 -4.18
CA LEU A 573 26.93 -9.88 -5.29
C LEU A 573 28.36 -10.46 -5.30
N LEU A 574 28.98 -10.59 -4.12
CA LEU A 574 30.30 -11.18 -3.97
C LEU A 574 30.29 -12.66 -4.39
N CYS A 575 29.33 -13.46 -3.90
CA CYS A 575 29.22 -14.88 -4.25
C CYS A 575 29.01 -15.07 -5.77
N ILE A 576 28.15 -14.25 -6.38
CA ILE A 576 27.93 -14.28 -7.83
C ILE A 576 29.21 -13.91 -8.58
N THR A 577 29.91 -12.86 -8.15
CA THR A 577 31.16 -12.42 -8.78
C THR A 577 32.24 -13.49 -8.70
N LEU A 578 32.39 -14.13 -7.54
CA LEU A 578 33.34 -15.21 -7.31
C LEU A 578 32.99 -16.51 -8.06
N SER A 579 31.72 -16.71 -8.40
CA SER A 579 31.28 -17.89 -9.18
C SER A 579 31.91 -17.95 -10.58
N LYS A 580 32.31 -16.80 -11.15
CA LYS A 580 32.77 -16.63 -12.54
C LYS A 580 31.79 -17.19 -13.59
N ASN A 581 30.54 -17.45 -13.22
CA ASN A 581 29.52 -17.96 -14.12
C ASN A 581 29.00 -16.82 -15.01
N ARG A 582 29.34 -16.84 -16.31
CA ARG A 582 28.98 -15.77 -17.26
C ARG A 582 27.48 -15.51 -17.35
N SER A 583 26.66 -16.56 -17.27
CA SER A 583 25.20 -16.41 -17.32
C SER A 583 24.67 -15.73 -16.06
N LEU A 584 25.20 -16.10 -14.89
CA LEU A 584 24.82 -15.50 -13.62
C LEU A 584 25.32 -14.05 -13.49
N LEU A 585 26.53 -13.76 -13.98
CA LEU A 585 27.06 -12.40 -14.07
C LEU A 585 26.21 -11.52 -14.99
N PHE A 586 25.79 -12.05 -16.15
CA PHE A 586 24.89 -11.33 -17.04
C PHE A 586 23.54 -11.06 -16.35
N LEU A 587 22.94 -12.06 -15.72
CA LEU A 587 21.68 -11.91 -14.97
C LEU A 587 21.82 -10.85 -13.88
N MET A 588 22.93 -10.86 -13.12
CA MET A 588 23.23 -9.87 -12.08
C MET A 588 23.33 -8.46 -12.68
N THR A 589 24.05 -8.28 -13.79
CA THR A 589 24.16 -6.97 -14.46
C THR A 589 22.80 -6.45 -14.92
N VAL A 590 21.99 -7.29 -15.58
CA VAL A 590 20.65 -6.89 -16.03
C VAL A 590 19.74 -6.61 -14.82
N ALA A 591 19.85 -7.38 -13.74
CA ALA A 591 19.12 -7.13 -12.50
C ALA A 591 19.50 -5.77 -11.88
N LEU A 592 20.79 -5.44 -11.78
CA LEU A 592 21.27 -4.16 -11.26
C LEU A 592 20.82 -2.97 -12.12
N LEU A 593 20.88 -3.10 -13.45
CA LEU A 593 20.38 -2.09 -14.37
C LEU A 593 18.86 -1.89 -14.22
N ALA A 594 18.10 -2.98 -14.08
CA ALA A 594 16.67 -2.91 -13.87
C ALA A 594 16.31 -2.29 -12.52
N ILE A 595 16.99 -2.66 -11.44
CA ILE A 595 16.82 -2.04 -10.11
C ILE A 595 17.16 -0.54 -10.17
N GLY A 596 18.27 -0.17 -10.81
CA GLY A 596 18.63 1.22 -11.05
C GLY A 596 17.57 1.97 -11.86
N GLY A 597 16.97 1.32 -12.87
CA GLY A 597 15.85 1.84 -13.64
C GLY A 597 14.59 2.09 -12.80
N VAL A 598 14.22 1.15 -11.91
CA VAL A 598 13.08 1.31 -10.98
C VAL A 598 13.31 2.53 -10.07
N ILE A 599 14.51 2.65 -9.48
CA ILE A 599 14.86 3.78 -8.61
C ILE A 599 14.81 5.08 -9.41
N PHE A 600 15.41 5.12 -10.59
CA PHE A 600 15.45 6.30 -11.45
C PHE A 600 14.05 6.77 -11.87
N ILE A 601 13.16 5.84 -12.26
CA ILE A 601 11.77 6.18 -12.63
C ILE A 601 11.04 6.77 -11.42
N SER A 602 11.23 6.18 -10.23
CA SER A 602 10.58 6.66 -9.01
C SER A 602 11.08 8.05 -8.56
N THR A 603 12.39 8.31 -8.65
CA THR A 603 12.97 9.63 -8.33
C THR A 603 12.60 10.67 -9.38
N TYR A 604 12.63 10.31 -10.67
CA TYR A 604 12.26 11.19 -11.77
C TYR A 604 10.78 11.59 -11.68
N HIS A 605 9.89 10.64 -11.38
CA HIS A 605 8.48 10.93 -11.15
C HIS A 605 8.28 11.89 -9.95
N SER A 606 9.03 11.68 -8.87
CA SER A 606 9.00 12.56 -7.69
C SER A 606 9.48 13.98 -8.00
N TRP A 607 10.35 14.13 -9.00
CA TRP A 607 10.91 15.41 -9.41
C TRP A 607 10.00 16.19 -10.36
N VAL A 608 9.41 15.50 -11.33
CA VAL A 608 8.68 16.13 -12.44
C VAL A 608 7.19 16.26 -12.14
N ASN A 609 6.58 15.27 -11.49
CA ASN A 609 5.13 15.23 -11.31
C ASN A 609 4.74 15.64 -9.89
N ALA A 610 4.95 14.72 -8.94
CA ALA A 610 4.56 14.90 -7.55
C ALA A 610 5.52 14.14 -6.66
N PHE A 611 6.04 14.80 -5.64
CA PHE A 611 6.96 14.20 -4.69
C PHE A 611 6.29 13.08 -3.91
N GLN A 612 6.66 11.84 -4.24
CA GLN A 612 6.12 10.63 -3.63
C GLN A 612 7.27 9.68 -3.29
N ALA A 613 8.00 10.01 -2.23
CA ALA A 613 9.14 9.23 -1.74
C ALA A 613 8.68 7.97 -0.97
N GLN A 614 8.10 7.00 -1.67
CA GLN A 614 7.50 5.81 -1.08
C GLN A 614 8.16 4.52 -1.56
N GLY A 615 8.57 3.68 -0.62
CA GLY A 615 9.25 2.41 -0.87
C GLY A 615 8.42 1.41 -1.66
N ARG A 616 7.09 1.50 -1.62
CA ARG A 616 6.19 0.61 -2.39
C ARG A 616 6.45 0.64 -3.90
N TYR A 617 6.95 1.76 -4.42
CA TYR A 617 7.31 1.87 -5.83
C TYR A 617 8.50 0.99 -6.23
N LEU A 618 9.29 0.54 -5.25
CA LEU A 618 10.45 -0.33 -5.46
C LEU A 618 10.09 -1.83 -5.40
N PHE A 619 8.84 -2.23 -5.16
CA PHE A 619 8.45 -3.64 -5.11
C PHE A 619 8.66 -4.47 -6.38
N PRO A 620 8.73 -3.92 -7.60
CA PRO A 620 9.18 -4.66 -8.78
C PRO A 620 10.54 -5.34 -8.60
N THR A 621 11.41 -4.78 -7.74
CA THR A 621 12.71 -5.37 -7.41
C THR A 621 12.59 -6.73 -6.73
N THR A 622 11.47 -7.03 -6.06
CA THR A 622 11.23 -8.33 -5.40
C THR A 622 11.26 -9.48 -6.40
N GLY A 623 10.57 -9.35 -7.55
CA GLY A 623 10.60 -10.38 -8.60
C GLY A 623 11.99 -10.53 -9.22
N ILE A 624 12.68 -9.41 -9.46
CA ILE A 624 14.04 -9.38 -10.02
C ILE A 624 15.02 -10.13 -9.10
N LEU A 625 15.04 -9.75 -7.83
CA LEU A 625 15.88 -10.36 -6.80
C LEU A 625 15.50 -11.81 -6.57
N GLY A 626 14.22 -12.19 -6.70
CA GLY A 626 13.76 -13.56 -6.46
C GLY A 626 14.32 -14.53 -7.48
N LEU A 627 14.35 -14.10 -8.74
CA LEU A 627 15.01 -14.86 -9.81
C LEU A 627 16.53 -14.91 -9.61
N LEU A 628 17.16 -13.78 -9.27
CA LEU A 628 18.61 -13.71 -9.03
C LEU A 628 19.04 -14.63 -7.88
N LEU A 629 18.30 -14.61 -6.77
CA LEU A 629 18.55 -15.44 -5.59
C LEU A 629 18.38 -16.93 -5.90
N TYR A 630 17.33 -17.30 -6.64
CA TYR A 630 17.14 -18.69 -7.07
C TYR A 630 18.27 -19.16 -7.99
N GLN A 631 18.69 -18.36 -8.98
CA GLN A 631 19.75 -18.76 -9.92
C GLN A 631 21.14 -18.79 -9.27
N SER A 632 21.37 -18.00 -8.22
CA SER A 632 22.64 -17.97 -7.48
C SER A 632 22.73 -19.00 -6.35
N ARG A 633 21.65 -19.70 -6.01
CA ARG A 633 21.55 -20.57 -4.83
C ARG A 633 22.68 -21.58 -4.64
N SER A 634 23.21 -22.14 -5.72
CA SER A 634 24.30 -23.13 -5.68
C SER A 634 25.63 -22.55 -5.19
N TYR A 635 25.79 -21.22 -5.25
CA TYR A 635 26.99 -20.49 -4.82
C TYR A 635 26.82 -19.84 -3.45
N LEU A 636 25.60 -19.87 -2.89
CA LEU A 636 25.31 -19.27 -1.60
C LEU A 636 25.52 -20.29 -0.48
N HIS A 637 26.29 -19.89 0.52
CA HIS A 637 26.44 -20.65 1.74
C HIS A 637 25.13 -20.62 2.53
N GLN A 638 24.60 -21.82 2.78
CA GLN A 638 23.29 -22.02 3.37
C GLN A 638 23.12 -21.30 4.72
N TRP A 639 24.06 -21.49 5.65
CA TRP A 639 23.96 -20.93 7.00
C TRP A 639 24.01 -19.41 7.02
N ILE A 640 24.83 -18.82 6.15
CA ILE A 640 24.98 -17.36 6.07
C ILE A 640 23.70 -16.76 5.50
N THR A 641 23.17 -17.34 4.42
CA THR A 641 21.91 -16.92 3.80
C THR A 641 20.75 -16.99 4.79
N ASN A 642 20.67 -18.06 5.57
CA ASN A 642 19.64 -18.21 6.61
C ASN A 642 19.76 -17.22 7.74
N ALA A 643 20.98 -16.94 8.18
CA ALA A 643 21.22 -15.97 9.24
C ALA A 643 20.71 -14.60 8.79
N PHE A 644 21.03 -14.16 7.56
CA PHE A 644 20.51 -12.92 7.01
C PHE A 644 18.99 -12.91 6.92
N ILE A 645 18.38 -13.94 6.32
CA ILE A 645 16.90 -14.01 6.19
C ILE A 645 16.23 -14.03 7.56
N SER A 646 16.78 -14.75 8.54
CA SER A 646 16.20 -14.84 9.88
C SER A 646 16.35 -13.51 10.64
N CYS A 647 17.49 -12.84 10.56
CA CYS A 647 17.68 -11.51 11.15
C CYS A 647 16.72 -10.48 10.53
N LEU A 648 16.62 -10.45 9.20
CA LEU A 648 15.69 -9.57 8.49
C LEU A 648 14.23 -9.88 8.83
N PHE A 649 13.87 -11.16 8.95
CA PHE A 649 12.56 -11.58 9.38
C PHE A 649 12.26 -11.10 10.81
N LEU A 650 13.16 -11.31 11.78
CA LEU A 650 12.96 -10.87 13.16
C LEU A 650 12.81 -9.35 13.27
N MET A 651 13.60 -8.59 12.50
CA MET A 651 13.44 -7.13 12.41
C MET A 651 12.07 -6.76 11.82
N SER A 652 11.66 -7.44 10.75
CA SER A 652 10.34 -7.24 10.15
C SER A 652 9.20 -7.56 11.13
N VAL A 653 9.32 -8.65 11.90
CA VAL A 653 8.38 -8.99 12.98
C VAL A 653 8.33 -7.89 14.03
N TYR A 654 9.47 -7.39 14.50
CA TYR A 654 9.53 -6.28 15.46
C TYR A 654 8.74 -5.07 14.95
N SER A 655 9.03 -4.62 13.73
CA SER A 655 8.37 -3.44 13.16
C SER A 655 6.86 -3.66 12.95
N PHE A 656 6.49 -4.80 12.36
CA PHE A 656 5.09 -5.08 12.07
C PHE A 656 4.26 -5.27 13.34
N LEU A 657 4.80 -6.00 14.33
CA LEU A 657 4.09 -6.29 15.57
C LEU A 657 3.95 -5.04 16.45
N PHE A 658 5.06 -4.34 16.71
CA PHE A 658 5.10 -3.28 17.70
C PHE A 658 4.75 -1.90 17.16
N ILE A 659 4.88 -1.68 15.85
CA ILE A 659 4.59 -0.40 15.21
C ILE A 659 3.31 -0.49 14.36
N ALA A 660 3.16 -1.49 13.48
CA ALA A 660 1.95 -1.61 12.67
C ALA A 660 0.77 -2.05 13.54
N ILE A 661 0.73 -3.29 14.01
CA ILE A 661 -0.40 -3.82 14.78
C ILE A 661 -0.57 -3.06 16.09
N GLY A 662 0.51 -2.90 16.85
CA GLY A 662 0.47 -2.30 18.18
C GLY A 662 0.15 -0.80 18.24
N ARG A 663 0.10 -0.07 17.11
CA ARG A 663 -0.17 1.38 17.11
C ARG A 663 -1.17 1.87 16.07
N ILE A 664 -1.60 1.05 15.09
CA ILE A 664 -2.47 1.54 14.02
C ILE A 664 -3.89 1.91 14.48
N ASN A 665 -4.31 1.35 15.61
CA ASN A 665 -5.62 1.58 16.22
C ASN A 665 -5.56 2.52 17.43
N LEU A 666 -4.36 3.00 17.78
CA LEU A 666 -4.15 4.12 18.69
C LEU A 666 -4.25 5.42 17.88
#